data_AF-A0A9P0ZAW1-F1
#
_entry.id   AF-A0A9P0ZAW1-F1
#
_cell.length_a   1.000
_cell.length_b   1.000
_cell.length_c   1.000
_cell.angle_alpha   90.00
_cell.angle_beta   90.00
_cell.angle_gamma   90.00
#
_symmetry.space_group_name_H-M   'P 1'
#
loop_
_entity.id
_entity.type
_entity.pdbx_description
1 polymer ?
#
loop_
_entity_poly.entity_id
_entity_poly.type
_entity_poly.pdbx_seq_one_letter_code
_entity_poly.pdbx_strand_id
1 'polypeptide(L)'
;MVRTKTVQVFGFPHLVTASDAKRCFERYTGVSSVYAIEVKMAKNGGRAYAKVQFDKTTSAELIIALASQKRLYYGSSYLKAWELDAYIVQPKSYIHNMKNTTLCFGCQISDEWFYRLCRLEDVSIEFGYGLKKIRFFLSYRSVQYKLQLFYEHIWQIMLYRSLAQNVKYLVIQLFAAPRIYKKTEEDSIYSYFQETPDDQWVRTTDFTQNLIGQSSSLCLELPKGVILPDFHNNFVFYRETESQFVIEPGLRFSSNMDLVPIIHPPQGDALPFKLVFKICSLVQHGCLPGPALNARFFRLVDPRYVNIDHIENALEKLYYMRDCCYDPVMWLTEAYRNFKHPPKSASINLDDGLVYVRRVLVTPTRVYFCGPEVNQSNRVLRHYIKDIDNFLRVSFVDEEWDKIQSIDLSQRATGKTDIYDRILLTLKNGIVIGDKRFEFLAFSSSQLRESSVWMFASRFGLTATDIREWMGNFKKIKNVAKYAARLGQSFGSSRESVSVHKSEFEIVPDITILGQGAEYNFSDGIGKISADFAEKVAKKCGLERFAPSAFQIRYGGFKGVVAVDPSSSKKLSLRKSMLKYESDNVTLDVLAWSKYQPCYLNRQLVSLLSTLGIRDEVFKRKQREAVAQLNEILTSPAKAAEALELMAPGENTNIIKEMLMCGYKPDAEPFLSMTLQTFRAFKLQDIRTKARIFVPSARSMMGCLDETRTLEYGEVFVQYSGAGRRQSLVGAPHSNETKDCNYIVTGKVVVAKNPCLHPGDVRVLRAIDVPSLHHMVDCVVFPQKGKRPHPNECSGSDLDGDIYFVCWDQDLIPKEMKPAMDYTPAPSMELDHDVTIEELHKYFAD
;
A
#
# COMPACT_ATOMS: atom_id res chain seq x y z
N MET A 1 -14.21 33.41 5.09
CA MET A 1 -12.82 33.26 4.60
C MET A 1 -11.99 34.37 5.25
N VAL A 2 -11.13 34.06 6.23
CA VAL A 2 -10.22 35.07 6.79
C VAL A 2 -9.17 35.35 5.72
N ARG A 3 -9.20 36.55 5.12
CA ARG A 3 -8.22 36.95 4.10
C ARG A 3 -6.94 37.41 4.81
N THR A 4 -6.03 36.48 5.06
CA THR A 4 -4.64 36.84 5.40
C THR A 4 -3.92 37.35 4.15
N LYS A 5 -2.91 38.20 4.32
CA LYS A 5 -2.17 38.81 3.20
C LYS A 5 -0.69 38.90 3.53
N THR A 6 0.16 38.59 2.56
CA THR A 6 1.63 38.59 2.74
C THR A 6 2.26 39.81 2.08
N VAL A 7 3.20 40.41 2.78
CA VAL A 7 3.94 41.59 2.35
C VAL A 7 5.43 41.27 2.43
N GLN A 8 6.19 41.59 1.40
CA GLN A 8 7.64 41.57 1.45
C GLN A 8 8.15 42.97 1.79
N VAL A 9 8.95 43.07 2.85
CA VAL A 9 9.51 44.32 3.36
C VAL A 9 11.03 44.29 3.25
N PHE A 10 11.61 45.24 2.53
CA PHE A 10 13.03 45.35 2.25
C PHE A 10 13.62 46.61 2.87
N GLY A 11 14.84 46.53 3.41
CA GLY A 11 15.59 47.71 3.85
C GLY A 11 16.19 47.62 5.25
N PHE A 12 16.14 46.45 5.89
CA PHE A 12 16.79 46.22 7.18
C PHE A 12 18.31 46.32 7.03
N PRO A 13 19.02 47.03 7.93
CA PRO A 13 20.45 47.29 7.77
C PRO A 13 21.33 46.03 7.88
N HIS A 14 20.87 45.03 8.63
CA HIS A 14 21.49 43.72 8.82
C HIS A 14 20.39 42.66 9.00
N LEU A 15 20.77 41.39 9.14
CA LEU A 15 19.83 40.31 9.42
C LEU A 15 19.26 40.47 10.85
N VAL A 16 18.04 40.98 10.95
CA VAL A 16 17.35 41.20 12.23
C VAL A 16 16.60 39.95 12.68
N THR A 17 16.43 39.78 13.98
CA THR A 17 15.62 38.65 14.49
C THR A 17 14.16 38.80 14.08
N ALA A 18 13.46 37.67 13.93
CA ALA A 18 12.03 37.67 13.67
C ALA A 18 11.24 38.37 14.78
N SER A 19 11.69 38.27 16.03
CA SER A 19 11.09 38.96 17.19
C SER A 19 11.16 40.47 17.06
N ASP A 20 12.31 41.02 16.65
CA ASP A 20 12.49 42.46 16.47
C ASP A 20 11.71 42.99 15.27
N ALA A 21 11.75 42.25 14.16
CA ALA A 21 10.98 42.59 12.97
C ALA A 21 9.46 42.53 13.24
N LYS A 22 8.97 41.49 13.94
CA LYS A 22 7.58 41.38 14.40
C LYS A 22 7.17 42.59 15.24
N ARG A 23 7.98 42.95 16.24
CA ARG A 23 7.72 44.10 17.11
C ARG A 23 7.68 45.42 16.34
N CYS A 24 8.52 45.56 15.31
CA CYS A 24 8.50 46.73 14.43
C CYS A 24 7.15 46.88 13.72
N PHE A 25 6.62 45.80 13.13
CA PHE A 25 5.35 45.86 12.40
C PHE A 25 4.14 46.00 13.33
N GLU A 26 4.09 45.25 14.43
CA GLU A 26 2.97 45.27 15.39
C GLU A 26 2.80 46.62 16.11
N ARG A 27 3.84 47.47 16.15
CA ARG A 27 3.70 48.86 16.60
C ARG A 27 2.73 49.68 15.73
N TYR A 28 2.61 49.36 14.44
CA TYR A 28 1.72 50.04 13.51
C TYR A 28 0.38 49.31 13.36
N THR A 29 0.42 47.98 13.30
CA THR A 29 -0.75 47.15 12.97
C THR A 29 -1.48 46.59 14.19
N GLY A 30 -0.96 46.80 15.39
CA GLY A 30 -1.50 46.26 16.65
C GLY A 30 -0.83 44.94 17.06
N VAL A 31 -0.89 44.64 18.36
CA VAL A 31 -0.33 43.40 18.94
C VAL A 31 -1.04 42.18 18.33
N SER A 32 -0.27 41.13 18.02
CA SER A 32 -0.74 39.87 17.42
C SER A 32 -1.28 39.98 15.98
N SER A 33 -0.97 41.07 15.27
CA SER A 33 -1.36 41.24 13.85
C SER A 33 -0.43 40.52 12.86
N VAL A 34 0.79 40.17 13.28
CA VAL A 34 1.73 39.40 12.45
C VAL A 34 1.49 37.91 12.66
N TYR A 35 1.03 37.24 11.62
CA TYR A 35 0.72 35.80 11.60
C TYR A 35 1.97 34.94 11.35
N ALA A 36 2.84 35.37 10.45
CA ALA A 36 4.13 34.72 10.20
C ALA A 36 5.15 35.71 9.66
N ILE A 37 6.42 35.49 9.93
CA ILE A 37 7.52 36.31 9.42
C ILE A 37 8.76 35.45 9.16
N GLU A 38 9.42 35.69 8.04
CA GLU A 38 10.73 35.13 7.72
C GLU A 38 11.68 36.25 7.30
N VAL A 39 12.80 36.39 8.00
CA VAL A 39 13.85 37.37 7.69
C VAL A 39 14.99 36.66 6.97
N LYS A 40 15.45 37.23 5.85
CA LYS A 40 16.50 36.64 5.01
C LYS A 40 17.49 37.71 4.55
N MET A 41 18.75 37.31 4.36
CA MET A 41 19.75 38.15 3.69
C MET A 41 19.47 38.20 2.19
N ALA A 42 19.73 39.35 1.58
CA ALA A 42 19.76 39.47 0.12
C ALA A 42 20.98 38.72 -0.43
N LYS A 43 20.84 38.07 -1.58
CA LYS A 43 21.86 37.18 -2.19
C LYS A 43 23.24 37.84 -2.44
N ASN A 44 23.31 39.17 -2.44
CA ASN A 44 24.53 39.93 -2.75
C ASN A 44 25.12 40.66 -1.53
N GLY A 45 24.80 40.23 -0.30
CA GLY A 45 25.30 40.89 0.92
C GLY A 45 24.71 42.28 1.19
N GLY A 46 23.64 42.65 0.49
CA GLY A 46 22.91 43.91 0.69
C GLY A 46 22.00 43.90 1.93
N ARG A 47 21.15 44.93 2.04
CA ARG A 47 20.15 45.05 3.11
C ARG A 47 19.25 43.81 3.20
N ALA A 48 18.93 43.39 4.43
CA ALA A 48 18.05 42.25 4.66
C ALA A 48 16.58 42.60 4.35
N TYR A 49 15.78 41.55 4.15
CA TYR A 49 14.35 41.67 3.91
C TYR A 49 13.57 40.67 4.77
N ALA A 50 12.31 41.00 5.03
CA ALA A 50 11.36 40.14 5.72
C ALA A 50 10.18 39.85 4.80
N LYS A 51 9.72 38.60 4.78
CA LYS A 51 8.37 38.27 4.32
C LYS A 51 7.48 38.25 5.55
N VAL A 52 6.37 38.98 5.53
CA VAL A 52 5.48 39.15 6.69
C VAL A 52 4.06 38.84 6.25
N GLN A 53 3.46 37.82 6.83
CA GLN A 53 2.05 37.49 6.65
C GLN A 53 1.27 38.09 7.82
N PHE A 54 0.23 38.85 7.51
CA PHE A 54 -0.64 39.46 8.50
C PHE A 54 -1.96 38.69 8.64
N ASP A 55 -2.52 38.75 9.86
CA ASP A 55 -3.81 38.14 10.22
C ASP A 55 -4.99 38.73 9.44
N LYS A 56 -4.88 40.01 9.07
CA LYS A 56 -5.90 40.79 8.34
C LYS A 56 -5.30 41.47 7.11
N THR A 57 -6.08 41.52 6.04
CA THR A 57 -5.75 42.27 4.81
C THR A 57 -5.47 43.74 5.11
N THR A 58 -6.23 44.36 6.01
CA THR A 58 -6.09 45.76 6.40
C THR A 58 -4.73 46.08 7.03
N SER A 59 -4.15 45.14 7.80
CA SER A 59 -2.83 45.28 8.41
C SER A 59 -1.73 45.31 7.34
N ALA A 60 -1.82 44.43 6.33
CA ALA A 60 -0.90 44.41 5.21
C ALA A 60 -0.99 45.70 4.37
N GLU A 61 -2.20 46.17 4.08
CA GLU A 61 -2.45 47.42 3.34
C GLU A 61 -1.89 48.64 4.08
N LEU A 62 -2.03 48.69 5.42
CA LEU A 62 -1.46 49.75 6.24
C LEU A 62 0.06 49.79 6.14
N ILE A 63 0.74 48.65 6.20
CA ILE A 63 2.21 48.58 6.08
C ILE A 63 2.68 49.03 4.70
N ILE A 64 1.97 48.63 3.63
CA ILE A 64 2.27 49.08 2.26
C ILE A 64 2.06 50.59 2.14
N ALA A 65 0.97 51.14 2.69
CA ALA A 65 0.68 52.57 2.68
C ALA A 65 1.76 53.37 3.44
N LEU A 66 2.12 52.93 4.65
CA LEU A 66 3.17 53.56 5.46
C LEU A 66 4.54 53.53 4.76
N ALA A 67 4.86 52.42 4.08
CA ALA A 67 6.05 52.35 3.24
C ALA A 67 5.95 53.39 2.11
N SER A 68 4.89 53.38 1.30
CA SER A 68 4.77 54.32 0.16
C SER A 68 4.90 55.81 0.55
N GLN A 69 4.45 56.19 1.75
CA GLN A 69 4.53 57.55 2.30
C GLN A 69 5.87 57.89 2.96
N LYS A 70 6.86 56.98 2.91
CA LYS A 70 8.14 57.10 3.61
C LYS A 70 8.02 57.19 5.14
N ARG A 71 7.05 56.49 5.73
CA ARG A 71 6.74 56.52 7.19
C ARG A 71 7.01 55.20 7.91
N LEU A 72 7.47 54.17 7.21
CA LEU A 72 7.82 52.87 7.78
C LEU A 72 9.34 52.78 8.03
N TYR A 73 9.74 52.68 9.30
CA TYR A 73 11.14 52.69 9.72
C TYR A 73 11.49 51.56 10.68
N TYR A 74 12.72 51.07 10.58
CA TYR A 74 13.39 50.23 11.57
C TYR A 74 14.70 50.91 12.00
N GLY A 75 14.75 51.42 13.24
CA GLY A 75 15.81 52.31 13.69
C GLY A 75 15.90 53.55 12.79
N SER A 76 17.08 53.84 12.25
CA SER A 76 17.31 54.92 11.27
C SER A 76 17.08 54.49 9.81
N SER A 77 16.73 53.23 9.55
CA SER A 77 16.55 52.69 8.20
C SER A 77 15.10 52.76 7.74
N TYR A 78 14.87 53.46 6.64
CA TYR A 78 13.59 53.45 5.95
C TYR A 78 13.35 52.11 5.24
N LEU A 79 12.12 51.58 5.36
CA LEU A 79 11.70 50.30 4.81
C LEU A 79 10.76 50.46 3.61
N LYS A 80 10.97 49.66 2.57
CA LYS A 80 10.07 49.54 1.41
C LYS A 80 9.24 48.27 1.55
N ALA A 81 7.97 48.30 1.15
CA ALA A 81 7.08 47.15 1.25
C ALA A 81 6.26 46.97 -0.02
N TRP A 82 6.03 45.72 -0.45
CA TRP A 82 5.14 45.37 -1.56
C TRP A 82 4.41 44.06 -1.27
N GLU A 83 3.27 43.89 -1.90
CA GLU A 83 2.45 42.69 -1.80
C GLU A 83 3.17 41.47 -2.40
N LEU A 84 2.96 40.30 -1.79
CA LEU A 84 3.48 39.03 -2.25
C LEU A 84 2.34 38.02 -2.39
N ASP A 85 2.14 37.50 -3.60
CA ASP A 85 1.18 36.43 -3.92
C ASP A 85 1.68 35.04 -3.46
N ALA A 86 2.11 34.95 -2.20
CA ALA A 86 2.51 33.70 -1.57
C ALA A 86 2.21 33.76 -0.07
N TYR A 87 1.55 32.74 0.46
CA TYR A 87 1.40 32.56 1.90
C TYR A 87 2.69 31.99 2.48
N ILE A 88 3.09 32.48 3.66
CA ILE A 88 4.13 31.85 4.47
C ILE A 88 3.54 30.60 5.13
N VAL A 89 2.34 30.72 5.69
CA VAL A 89 1.55 29.63 6.28
C VAL A 89 0.12 29.71 5.75
N GLN A 90 -0.47 28.59 5.30
CA GLN A 90 -1.84 28.63 4.77
C GLN A 90 -2.87 28.98 5.86
N PRO A 91 -3.74 29.98 5.62
CA PRO A 91 -4.80 30.33 6.57
C PRO A 91 -5.83 29.21 6.64
N LYS A 92 -6.06 28.68 7.86
CA LYS A 92 -7.08 27.67 8.09
C LYS A 92 -8.39 28.36 8.52
N SER A 93 -9.52 27.99 7.92
CA SER A 93 -10.85 28.45 8.35
C SER A 93 -11.75 27.25 8.65
N TYR A 94 -12.69 27.43 9.58
CA TYR A 94 -13.60 26.41 10.17
C TYR A 94 -13.02 25.59 11.34
N ILE A 95 -12.24 26.21 12.24
CA ILE A 95 -11.61 25.55 13.39
C ILE A 95 -12.26 26.02 14.69
N HIS A 96 -12.82 25.07 15.45
CA HIS A 96 -13.05 25.21 16.89
C HIS A 96 -11.73 24.95 17.62
N ASN A 97 -11.40 25.81 18.58
CA ASN A 97 -10.20 25.71 19.40
C ASN A 97 -10.59 25.62 20.87
N MET A 98 -10.07 24.62 21.59
CA MET A 98 -10.17 24.51 23.03
C MET A 98 -8.76 24.52 23.63
N LYS A 99 -8.54 25.33 24.67
CA LYS A 99 -7.25 25.44 25.36
C LYS A 99 -7.35 24.95 26.79
N ASN A 100 -6.20 24.69 27.42
CA ASN A 100 -6.08 24.31 28.83
C ASN A 100 -6.91 23.05 29.18
N THR A 101 -7.05 22.14 28.21
CA THR A 101 -7.79 20.88 28.40
C THR A 101 -6.84 19.81 28.92
N THR A 102 -7.31 18.90 29.77
CA THR A 102 -6.54 17.72 30.13
C THR A 102 -6.93 16.55 29.24
N LEU A 103 -5.94 15.94 28.59
CA LEU A 103 -6.08 14.75 27.75
C LEU A 103 -5.63 13.52 28.54
N CYS A 104 -6.51 12.54 28.66
CA CYS A 104 -6.23 11.25 29.27
C CYS A 104 -6.28 10.15 28.20
N PHE A 105 -5.22 9.36 28.11
CA PHE A 105 -5.18 8.14 27.30
C PHE A 105 -5.44 6.93 28.19
N GLY A 106 -6.29 6.02 27.75
CA GLY A 106 -6.65 4.84 28.55
C GLY A 106 -7.70 3.95 27.91
N CYS A 107 -8.43 3.26 28.77
CA CYS A 107 -9.50 2.33 28.37
C CYS A 107 -10.75 2.63 29.21
N GLN A 108 -11.91 2.70 28.56
CA GLN A 108 -13.17 2.64 29.30
C GLN A 108 -13.38 1.21 29.79
N ILE A 109 -13.65 1.05 31.09
CA ILE A 109 -13.81 -0.27 31.74
C ILE A 109 -15.25 -0.53 32.23
N SER A 110 -16.10 0.49 32.22
CA SER A 110 -17.56 0.41 32.34
C SER A 110 -18.19 1.70 31.79
N ASP A 111 -19.52 1.80 31.79
CA ASP A 111 -20.22 3.02 31.37
C ASP A 111 -19.83 4.26 32.19
N GLU A 112 -19.37 4.09 33.43
CA GLU A 112 -19.07 5.21 34.34
C GLU A 112 -17.58 5.33 34.69
N TRP A 113 -16.74 4.38 34.28
CA TRP A 113 -15.34 4.30 34.74
C TRP A 113 -14.33 4.29 33.57
N PHE A 114 -13.33 5.14 33.69
CA PHE A 114 -12.21 5.27 32.75
C PHE A 114 -10.88 4.94 33.44
N TYR A 115 -10.21 3.93 32.92
CA TYR A 115 -8.90 3.48 33.37
C TYR A 115 -7.79 4.26 32.66
N ARG A 116 -7.19 5.23 33.35
CA ARG A 116 -6.23 6.19 32.78
C ARG A 116 -4.79 5.67 32.84
N LEU A 117 -4.19 5.46 31.68
CA LEU A 117 -2.78 5.08 31.53
C LEU A 117 -1.86 6.31 31.53
N CYS A 118 -2.25 7.37 30.85
CA CYS A 118 -1.46 8.59 30.70
C CYS A 118 -2.34 9.83 30.85
N ARG A 119 -1.83 10.86 31.53
CA ARG A 119 -2.46 12.18 31.70
C ARG A 119 -1.53 13.24 31.12
N LEU A 120 -2.04 14.07 30.23
CA LEU A 120 -1.34 15.18 29.60
C LEU A 120 -2.14 16.46 29.85
N GLU A 121 -1.50 17.44 30.47
CA GLU A 121 -2.12 18.71 30.85
C GLU A 121 -1.77 19.80 29.82
N ASP A 122 -2.44 20.96 29.92
CA ASP A 122 -2.24 22.11 29.04
C ASP A 122 -2.37 21.80 27.53
N VAL A 123 -3.28 20.88 27.18
CA VAL A 123 -3.48 20.46 25.80
C VAL A 123 -4.37 21.47 25.08
N SER A 124 -3.90 21.90 23.90
CA SER A 124 -4.68 22.69 22.95
C SER A 124 -5.26 21.78 21.87
N ILE A 125 -6.54 21.93 21.58
CA ILE A 125 -7.30 21.04 20.69
C ILE A 125 -7.91 21.84 19.56
N GLU A 126 -7.70 21.38 18.33
CA GLU A 126 -8.26 22.00 17.12
C GLU A 126 -9.06 20.97 16.32
N PHE A 127 -10.31 21.30 15.98
CA PHE A 127 -11.19 20.45 15.16
C PHE A 127 -12.28 21.28 14.48
N GLY A 128 -12.98 20.73 13.50
CA GLY A 128 -14.12 21.41 12.90
C GLY A 128 -14.47 20.91 11.50
N TYR A 129 -15.57 21.44 10.97
CA TYR A 129 -16.14 21.00 9.69
C TYR A 129 -15.14 21.17 8.53
N GLY A 130 -14.85 20.07 7.83
CA GLY A 130 -13.92 20.04 6.70
C GLY A 130 -12.46 19.70 7.05
N LEU A 131 -12.05 19.73 8.32
CA LEU A 131 -10.70 19.27 8.72
C LEU A 131 -10.54 17.74 8.62
N LYS A 132 -11.63 16.99 8.82
CA LYS A 132 -11.67 15.51 8.88
C LYS A 132 -10.74 14.88 9.93
N LYS A 133 -10.21 15.67 10.85
CA LYS A 133 -9.33 15.23 11.95
C LYS A 133 -9.36 16.21 13.12
N ILE A 134 -9.02 15.69 14.31
CA ILE A 134 -8.76 16.45 15.54
C ILE A 134 -7.24 16.56 15.70
N ARG A 135 -6.73 17.76 16.01
CA ARG A 135 -5.34 17.97 16.36
C ARG A 135 -5.21 18.30 17.84
N PHE A 136 -4.23 17.68 18.49
CA PHE A 136 -3.84 17.99 19.86
C PHE A 136 -2.43 18.54 19.85
N PHE A 137 -2.19 19.62 20.57
CA PHE A 137 -0.87 20.23 20.74
C PHE A 137 -0.56 20.27 22.23
N LEU A 138 0.61 19.78 22.61
CA LEU A 138 1.03 19.67 24.00
C LEU A 138 2.55 19.69 24.12
N SER A 139 3.04 19.95 25.32
CA SER A 139 4.46 19.84 25.66
C SER A 139 4.67 18.67 26.61
N TYR A 140 5.68 17.83 26.36
CA TYR A 140 6.06 16.74 27.24
C TYR A 140 7.58 16.69 27.37
N ARG A 141 8.09 16.74 28.61
CA ARG A 141 9.54 16.78 28.92
C ARG A 141 10.31 17.83 28.08
N SER A 142 9.76 19.04 28.00
CA SER A 142 10.32 20.18 27.22
C SER A 142 10.30 20.04 25.70
N VAL A 143 9.68 18.99 25.15
CA VAL A 143 9.49 18.81 23.71
C VAL A 143 8.02 19.05 23.34
N GLN A 144 7.78 19.77 22.25
CA GLN A 144 6.43 20.00 21.73
C GLN A 144 5.99 18.85 20.83
N TYR A 145 4.76 18.39 21.03
CA TYR A 145 4.13 17.31 20.27
C TYR A 145 2.83 17.77 19.63
N LYS A 146 2.56 17.24 18.43
CA LYS A 146 1.30 17.36 17.70
C LYS A 146 0.75 15.96 17.47
N LEU A 147 -0.46 15.69 17.94
CA LEU A 147 -1.17 14.44 17.68
C LEU A 147 -2.29 14.72 16.67
N GLN A 148 -2.50 13.82 15.70
CA GLN A 148 -3.58 13.92 14.71
C GLN A 148 -4.45 12.68 14.74
N LEU A 149 -5.71 12.85 15.14
CA LEU A 149 -6.73 11.79 15.13
C LEU A 149 -7.71 12.01 14.00
N PHE A 150 -7.79 11.09 13.04
CA PHE A 150 -8.71 11.17 11.92
C PHE A 150 -10.12 10.75 12.35
N TYR A 151 -11.15 11.36 11.73
CA TYR A 151 -12.54 11.05 12.08
C TYR A 151 -12.91 9.60 11.75
N GLU A 152 -12.31 9.02 10.72
CA GLU A 152 -12.48 7.62 10.34
C GLU A 152 -11.93 6.64 11.37
N HIS A 153 -11.07 7.11 12.29
CA HIS A 153 -10.51 6.31 13.38
C HIS A 153 -11.32 6.42 14.68
N ILE A 154 -12.41 7.19 14.67
CA ILE A 154 -13.29 7.36 15.82
C ILE A 154 -14.47 6.40 15.67
N TRP A 155 -14.63 5.50 16.64
CA TRP A 155 -15.79 4.63 16.72
C TRP A 155 -17.01 5.39 17.23
N GLN A 156 -16.86 6.03 18.39
CA GLN A 156 -17.93 6.76 19.06
C GLN A 156 -17.36 7.89 19.91
N ILE A 157 -18.14 8.95 20.08
CA ILE A 157 -17.89 10.02 21.04
C ILE A 157 -19.05 10.07 22.04
N MET A 158 -18.71 10.12 23.33
CA MET A 158 -19.66 10.24 24.44
C MET A 158 -19.32 11.46 25.30
N LEU A 159 -20.29 12.34 25.53
CA LEU A 159 -20.18 13.44 26.49
C LEU A 159 -20.87 13.07 27.81
N TYR A 160 -20.10 13.08 28.90
CA TYR A 160 -20.60 12.91 30.27
C TYR A 160 -20.73 14.26 30.96
N ARG A 161 -21.90 14.53 31.52
CA ARG A 161 -22.20 15.73 32.31
C ARG A 161 -22.38 15.34 33.78
N SER A 162 -21.31 15.47 34.56
CA SER A 162 -21.35 15.16 35.99
C SER A 162 -21.96 16.31 36.79
N LEU A 163 -23.21 16.13 37.24
CA LEU A 163 -23.93 17.12 38.07
C LEU A 163 -23.23 17.34 39.43
N ALA A 164 -22.59 16.32 39.99
CA ALA A 164 -21.92 16.38 41.29
C ALA A 164 -20.58 17.13 41.26
N GLN A 165 -19.82 17.03 40.16
CA GLN A 165 -18.46 17.58 40.07
C GLN A 165 -18.40 18.91 39.29
N ASN A 166 -19.47 19.27 38.58
CA ASN A 166 -19.51 20.41 37.64
C ASN A 166 -18.33 20.37 36.64
N VAL A 167 -18.01 19.16 36.18
CA VAL A 167 -16.98 18.85 35.18
C VAL A 167 -17.64 18.06 34.05
N LYS A 168 -17.18 18.29 32.81
CA LYS A 168 -17.63 17.57 31.62
C LYS A 168 -16.48 16.72 31.09
N TYR A 169 -16.79 15.48 30.72
CA TYR A 169 -15.82 14.56 30.12
C TYR A 169 -16.25 14.19 28.72
N LEU A 170 -15.35 14.32 27.74
CA LEU A 170 -15.57 13.85 26.37
C LEU A 170 -14.73 12.60 26.14
N VAL A 171 -15.36 11.44 26.09
CA VAL A 171 -14.72 10.15 25.82
C VAL A 171 -14.83 9.85 24.33
N ILE A 172 -13.70 9.61 23.69
CA ILE A 172 -13.61 9.23 22.28
C ILE A 172 -13.04 7.81 22.22
N GLN A 173 -13.87 6.87 21.77
CA GLN A 173 -13.47 5.48 21.54
C GLN A 173 -12.83 5.35 20.15
N LEU A 174 -11.71 4.61 20.08
CA LEU A 174 -10.80 4.62 18.94
C LEU A 174 -10.73 3.26 18.25
N PHE A 175 -10.71 3.28 16.92
CA PHE A 175 -10.29 2.14 16.11
C PHE A 175 -8.79 2.11 15.87
N ALA A 176 -8.18 3.28 15.73
CA ALA A 176 -6.76 3.44 15.46
C ALA A 176 -6.18 4.60 16.26
N ALA A 177 -4.87 4.52 16.51
CA ALA A 177 -4.14 5.52 17.27
C ALA A 177 -3.97 6.84 16.47
N PRO A 178 -3.75 7.98 17.17
CA PRO A 178 -3.42 9.22 16.48
C PRO A 178 -1.99 9.18 15.92
N ARG A 179 -1.76 9.86 14.79
CA ARG A 179 -0.39 10.14 14.33
C ARG A 179 0.30 11.07 15.31
N ILE A 180 1.57 10.80 15.63
CA ILE A 180 2.38 11.56 16.56
C ILE A 180 3.50 12.31 15.83
N TYR A 181 3.62 13.60 16.09
CA TYR A 181 4.70 14.41 15.54
C TYR A 181 5.45 15.10 16.68
N LYS A 182 6.77 15.15 16.61
CA LYS A 182 7.60 16.01 17.45
C LYS A 182 8.01 17.26 16.68
N LYS A 183 8.05 18.41 17.34
CA LYS A 183 8.58 19.63 16.75
C LYS A 183 10.10 19.53 16.65
N THR A 184 10.69 19.91 15.51
CA THR A 184 12.15 20.06 15.37
C THR A 184 12.66 21.24 16.18
N GLU A 185 13.87 21.12 16.73
CA GLU A 185 14.54 22.18 17.51
C GLU A 185 14.96 23.40 16.66
N GLU A 186 14.76 23.37 15.34
CA GLU A 186 15.11 24.45 14.42
C GLU A 186 14.06 25.58 14.38
N ASP A 187 13.77 26.20 15.53
CA ASP A 187 13.21 27.56 15.48
C ASP A 187 14.37 28.51 15.13
N SER A 188 14.53 28.80 13.83
CA SER A 188 15.45 29.85 13.39
C SER A 188 15.07 31.16 14.07
N ILE A 189 16.03 31.84 14.70
CA ILE A 189 15.81 33.18 15.30
C ILE A 189 15.35 34.23 14.26
N TYR A 190 15.42 33.88 12.97
CA TYR A 190 15.00 34.69 11.83
C TYR A 190 13.62 34.32 11.28
N SER A 191 12.92 33.35 11.86
CA SER A 191 11.52 33.07 11.55
C SER A 191 10.64 33.11 12.79
N TYR A 192 9.39 33.52 12.60
CA TYR A 192 8.35 33.41 13.61
C TYR A 192 7.06 33.00 12.92
N PHE A 193 6.35 32.07 13.52
CA PHE A 193 5.05 31.63 13.05
C PHE A 193 4.10 31.60 14.23
N GLN A 194 2.94 32.21 14.09
CA GLN A 194 1.88 32.13 15.09
C GLN A 194 1.37 30.68 15.23
N GLU A 195 1.36 29.94 14.12
CA GLU A 195 1.16 28.48 14.09
C GLU A 195 2.41 27.81 13.50
N THR A 196 2.93 26.79 14.18
CA THR A 196 4.08 26.01 13.70
C THR A 196 3.81 25.43 12.30
N PRO A 197 4.63 25.74 11.29
CA PRO A 197 4.52 25.20 9.94
C PRO A 197 4.55 23.67 9.91
N ASP A 198 3.84 23.05 8.95
CA ASP A 198 3.74 21.60 8.90
C ASP A 198 5.07 20.89 8.62
N ASP A 199 6.05 21.56 8.01
CA ASP A 199 7.41 21.06 7.76
C ASP A 199 8.32 21.04 8.99
N GLN A 200 7.97 21.76 10.05
CA GLN A 200 8.66 21.69 11.35
C GLN A 200 8.16 20.54 12.24
N TRP A 201 7.19 19.76 11.78
CA TRP A 201 6.65 18.62 12.50
C TRP A 201 7.14 17.30 11.91
N VAL A 202 7.84 16.53 12.72
CA VAL A 202 8.48 15.28 12.31
C VAL A 202 7.70 14.10 12.87
N ARG A 203 7.29 13.15 12.01
CA ARG A 203 6.66 11.92 12.47
C ARG A 203 7.59 11.18 13.44
N THR A 204 7.04 10.72 14.55
CA THR A 204 7.73 9.94 15.58
C THR A 204 6.79 8.85 16.12
N THR A 205 7.31 8.04 17.04
CA THR A 205 6.60 6.97 17.75
C THR A 205 6.01 7.50 19.07
N ASP A 206 5.45 6.60 19.88
CA ASP A 206 4.87 6.94 21.17
C ASP A 206 5.92 7.42 22.19
N PHE A 207 5.91 8.72 22.48
CA PHE A 207 6.81 9.37 23.45
C PHE A 207 6.49 9.07 24.92
N THR A 208 5.40 8.35 25.20
CA THR A 208 4.92 8.04 26.56
C THR A 208 5.36 6.66 27.04
N GLN A 209 6.39 6.06 26.44
CA GLN A 209 6.80 4.67 26.68
C GLN A 209 5.67 3.69 26.32
N ASN A 210 5.06 3.88 25.14
CA ASN A 210 4.01 3.00 24.60
C ASN A 210 2.70 2.95 25.44
N LEU A 211 2.38 4.00 26.20
CA LEU A 211 1.09 4.09 26.93
C LEU A 211 -0.06 4.57 26.04
N ILE A 212 0.20 5.46 25.08
CA ILE A 212 -0.78 5.85 24.06
C ILE A 212 -1.14 4.63 23.21
N GLY A 213 -0.15 3.83 22.80
CA GLY A 213 -0.37 2.61 22.01
C GLY A 213 -1.21 1.54 22.69
N GLN A 214 -1.28 1.53 24.02
CA GLN A 214 -2.15 0.62 24.79
C GLN A 214 -3.59 1.10 24.91
N SER A 215 -3.88 2.35 24.55
CA SER A 215 -5.19 2.95 24.78
C SER A 215 -6.18 2.53 23.69
N SER A 216 -7.40 2.19 24.11
CA SER A 216 -8.56 2.00 23.21
C SER A 216 -9.46 3.23 23.19
N SER A 217 -9.21 4.20 24.06
CA SER A 217 -10.00 5.42 24.18
C SER A 217 -9.14 6.59 24.66
N LEU A 218 -9.61 7.80 24.35
CA LEU A 218 -9.11 9.03 24.96
C LEU A 218 -10.26 9.73 25.71
N CYS A 219 -9.93 10.44 26.78
CA CYS A 219 -10.88 11.19 27.59
C CYS A 219 -10.38 12.63 27.74
N LEU A 220 -11.20 13.59 27.37
CA LEU A 220 -10.94 15.01 27.59
C LEU A 220 -11.68 15.47 28.83
N GLU A 221 -10.95 15.94 29.82
CA GLU A 221 -11.50 16.67 30.96
C GLU A 221 -11.59 18.15 30.58
N LEU A 222 -12.83 18.63 30.40
CA LEU A 222 -13.11 19.94 29.85
C LEU A 222 -13.09 21.01 30.95
N PRO A 223 -12.49 22.19 30.71
CA PRO A 223 -12.46 23.26 31.70
C PRO A 223 -13.87 23.76 32.08
N LYS A 224 -14.01 24.21 33.33
CA LYS A 224 -15.27 24.77 33.84
C LYS A 224 -15.70 25.98 33.01
N GLY A 225 -16.97 26.01 32.63
CA GLY A 225 -17.56 27.14 31.89
C GLY A 225 -17.24 27.17 30.39
N VAL A 226 -16.56 26.16 29.82
CA VAL A 226 -16.32 26.08 28.37
C VAL A 226 -17.64 25.91 27.61
N ILE A 227 -17.84 26.78 26.62
CA ILE A 227 -18.90 26.64 25.63
C ILE A 227 -18.48 25.53 24.67
N LEU A 228 -19.24 24.44 24.66
CA LEU A 228 -18.98 23.32 23.77
C LEU A 228 -19.52 23.63 22.37
N PRO A 229 -18.78 23.32 21.30
CA PRO A 229 -19.33 23.36 19.96
C PRO A 229 -20.38 22.27 19.78
N ASP A 230 -21.20 22.43 18.75
CA ASP A 230 -22.20 21.42 18.39
C ASP A 230 -21.50 20.17 17.83
N PHE A 231 -21.31 19.16 18.69
CA PHE A 231 -20.69 17.91 18.31
C PHE A 231 -21.56 17.09 17.35
N HIS A 232 -22.89 17.21 17.37
CA HIS A 232 -23.78 16.51 16.44
C HIS A 232 -23.55 16.94 14.99
N ASN A 233 -23.25 18.22 14.76
CA ASN A 233 -22.93 18.71 13.42
C ASN A 233 -21.53 18.29 12.91
N ASN A 234 -20.65 17.85 13.81
CA ASN A 234 -19.27 17.51 13.49
C ASN A 234 -18.98 15.99 13.49
N PHE A 235 -19.80 15.19 14.19
CA PHE A 235 -19.56 13.75 14.40
C PHE A 235 -20.86 12.93 14.29
N VAL A 236 -20.81 11.87 13.47
CA VAL A 236 -21.99 11.02 13.18
C VAL A 236 -22.40 10.15 14.37
N PHE A 237 -21.43 9.60 15.12
CA PHE A 237 -21.68 8.70 16.26
C PHE A 237 -21.43 9.42 17.59
N TYR A 238 -22.19 10.48 17.86
CA TYR A 238 -22.13 11.26 19.09
C TYR A 238 -23.33 10.98 20.01
N ARG A 239 -23.08 10.84 21.32
CA ARG A 239 -24.11 10.68 22.36
C ARG A 239 -23.78 11.52 23.59
N GLU A 240 -24.81 11.86 24.37
CA GLU A 240 -24.69 12.58 25.65
C GLU A 240 -25.38 11.81 26.77
N THR A 241 -24.84 11.90 27.99
CA THR A 241 -25.44 11.33 29.20
C THR A 241 -25.20 12.20 30.43
N GLU A 242 -26.16 12.19 31.35
CA GLU A 242 -26.09 12.84 32.67
C GLU A 242 -25.82 11.80 33.76
N SER A 243 -24.67 11.12 33.66
CA SER A 243 -24.22 10.14 34.65
C SER A 243 -22.93 10.60 35.35
N GLN A 244 -22.66 10.00 36.51
CA GLN A 244 -21.37 10.14 37.16
C GLN A 244 -20.30 9.47 36.28
N PHE A 245 -19.13 10.12 36.17
CA PHE A 245 -18.00 9.57 35.42
C PHE A 245 -16.73 9.72 36.24
N VAL A 246 -15.97 8.63 36.39
CA VAL A 246 -14.81 8.55 37.26
C VAL A 246 -13.58 8.16 36.43
N ILE A 247 -12.50 8.93 36.60
CA ILE A 247 -11.20 8.63 36.01
C ILE A 247 -10.29 8.05 37.09
N GLU A 248 -9.93 6.78 36.96
CA GLU A 248 -9.02 6.11 37.89
C GLU A 248 -7.61 5.99 37.32
N PRO A 249 -6.56 6.14 38.16
CA PRO A 249 -5.19 5.85 37.75
C PRO A 249 -5.03 4.36 37.44
N GLY A 250 -4.52 4.08 36.25
CA GLY A 250 -4.25 2.74 35.76
C GLY A 250 -2.76 2.42 35.62
N LEU A 251 -2.45 1.14 35.56
CA LEU A 251 -1.14 0.58 35.22
C LEU A 251 -1.15 0.03 33.79
N ARG A 252 0.02 -0.03 33.17
CA ARG A 252 0.20 -0.78 31.91
C ARG A 252 -0.27 -2.22 32.06
N PHE A 253 -0.89 -2.74 31.01
CA PHE A 253 -1.42 -4.11 30.96
C PHE A 253 -0.84 -4.93 29.80
N SER A 254 -0.15 -4.29 28.84
CA SER A 254 0.62 -5.00 27.82
C SER A 254 1.82 -5.70 28.45
N SER A 255 2.07 -6.94 28.05
CA SER A 255 3.21 -7.73 28.52
C SER A 255 4.47 -7.44 27.71
N ASN A 256 4.32 -7.06 26.44
CA ASN A 256 5.42 -6.57 25.61
C ASN A 256 5.53 -5.04 25.76
N MET A 257 6.75 -4.53 25.95
CA MET A 257 7.02 -3.11 26.16
C MET A 257 7.25 -2.34 24.86
N ASP A 258 7.65 -3.02 23.78
CA ASP A 258 8.00 -2.40 22.51
C ASP A 258 6.81 -2.47 21.52
N LEU A 259 6.13 -3.61 21.46
CA LEU A 259 5.00 -3.88 20.59
C LEU A 259 3.73 -3.99 21.44
N VAL A 260 2.93 -2.92 21.47
CA VAL A 260 1.72 -2.84 22.30
C VAL A 260 0.45 -2.71 21.45
N PRO A 261 -0.73 -3.13 21.95
CA PRO A 261 -0.90 -4.02 23.09
C PRO A 261 -0.68 -5.47 22.66
N ILE A 262 0.21 -6.18 23.35
CA ILE A 262 0.32 -7.65 23.29
C ILE A 262 0.07 -8.17 24.70
N ILE A 263 -0.94 -9.01 24.84
CA ILE A 263 -1.46 -9.47 26.13
C ILE A 263 -1.02 -10.91 26.40
N HIS A 264 -0.48 -11.17 27.59
CA HIS A 264 -0.19 -12.52 28.07
C HIS A 264 -0.81 -12.80 29.45
N PRO A 265 -1.03 -14.08 29.80
CA PRO A 265 -1.46 -14.46 31.13
C PRO A 265 -0.47 -14.01 32.22
N PRO A 266 -0.94 -13.51 33.38
CA PRO A 266 -0.08 -13.02 34.46
C PRO A 266 0.83 -14.08 35.09
N GLN A 267 0.47 -15.38 34.99
CA GLN A 267 1.13 -16.47 35.72
C GLN A 267 2.24 -17.18 34.93
N GLY A 268 2.62 -16.67 33.75
CA GLY A 268 3.73 -17.21 32.96
C GLY A 268 3.41 -18.46 32.12
N ASP A 269 2.26 -19.10 32.30
CA ASP A 269 1.79 -20.15 31.41
C ASP A 269 1.43 -19.57 30.04
N ALA A 270 2.03 -20.10 28.97
CA ALA A 270 1.77 -19.64 27.61
C ALA A 270 0.45 -20.23 27.08
N LEU A 271 -0.54 -19.37 26.84
CA LEU A 271 -1.72 -19.76 26.06
C LEU A 271 -1.36 -19.99 24.59
N PRO A 272 -2.08 -20.87 23.88
CA PRO A 272 -1.86 -21.08 22.46
C PRO A 272 -1.95 -19.77 21.66
N PHE A 273 -1.03 -19.61 20.72
CA PHE A 273 -0.90 -18.49 19.80
C PHE A 273 -2.25 -18.00 19.26
N LYS A 274 -3.12 -18.90 18.79
CA LYS A 274 -4.41 -18.55 18.17
C LYS A 274 -5.31 -17.78 19.13
N LEU A 275 -5.36 -18.20 20.39
CA LEU A 275 -6.21 -17.59 21.41
C LEU A 275 -5.67 -16.22 21.80
N VAL A 276 -4.36 -16.12 22.05
CA VAL A 276 -3.71 -14.83 22.36
C VAL A 276 -3.87 -13.86 21.20
N PHE A 277 -3.70 -14.33 19.96
CA PHE A 277 -3.91 -13.52 18.76
C PHE A 277 -5.32 -12.92 18.72
N LYS A 278 -6.36 -13.75 18.96
CA LYS A 278 -7.76 -13.30 18.97
C LYS A 278 -8.05 -12.36 20.14
N ILE A 279 -7.52 -12.63 21.34
CA ILE A 279 -7.66 -11.77 22.53
C ILE A 279 -7.05 -10.39 22.27
N CYS A 280 -5.81 -10.34 21.74
CA CYS A 280 -5.17 -9.08 21.34
C CYS A 280 -6.04 -8.32 20.32
N SER A 281 -6.58 -9.02 19.32
CA SER A 281 -7.48 -8.43 18.33
C SER A 281 -8.75 -7.85 18.98
N LEU A 282 -9.38 -8.55 19.92
CA LEU A 282 -10.56 -8.07 20.65
C LEU A 282 -10.27 -6.81 21.48
N VAL A 283 -9.12 -6.76 22.17
CA VAL A 283 -8.70 -5.57 22.92
C VAL A 283 -8.48 -4.38 21.99
N GLN A 284 -7.84 -4.61 20.84
CA GLN A 284 -7.51 -3.56 19.87
C GLN A 284 -8.74 -2.96 19.19
N HIS A 285 -9.78 -3.77 18.94
CA HIS A 285 -11.05 -3.33 18.37
C HIS A 285 -12.03 -2.79 19.43
N GLY A 286 -11.60 -2.68 20.69
CA GLY A 286 -12.44 -2.16 21.77
C GLY A 286 -13.56 -3.12 22.19
N CYS A 287 -13.54 -4.39 21.76
CA CYS A 287 -14.50 -5.40 22.21
C CYS A 287 -14.26 -5.78 23.68
N LEU A 288 -13.00 -5.72 24.13
CA LEU A 288 -12.59 -6.04 25.50
C LEU A 288 -11.72 -4.93 26.10
N PRO A 289 -11.93 -4.53 27.37
CA PRO A 289 -10.99 -3.66 28.06
C PRO A 289 -9.76 -4.46 28.46
N GLY A 290 -8.58 -4.09 27.96
CA GLY A 290 -7.32 -4.73 28.35
C GLY A 290 -7.11 -4.84 29.88
N PRO A 291 -7.39 -3.78 30.68
CA PRO A 291 -7.29 -3.85 32.14
C PRO A 291 -8.25 -4.83 32.83
N ALA A 292 -9.36 -5.22 32.17
CA ALA A 292 -10.31 -6.19 32.72
C ALA A 292 -9.83 -7.65 32.57
N LEU A 293 -8.77 -7.90 31.81
CA LEU A 293 -8.24 -9.24 31.53
C LEU A 293 -7.34 -9.73 32.68
N ASN A 294 -7.97 -10.18 33.76
CA ASN A 294 -7.28 -10.70 34.94
C ASN A 294 -7.02 -12.23 34.88
N ALA A 295 -6.40 -12.79 35.92
CA ALA A 295 -6.10 -14.23 35.99
C ALA A 295 -7.33 -15.13 35.86
N ARG A 296 -8.51 -14.68 36.32
CA ARG A 296 -9.77 -15.44 36.19
C ARG A 296 -10.26 -15.46 34.75
N PHE A 297 -10.12 -14.36 34.01
CA PHE A 297 -10.37 -14.34 32.57
C PHE A 297 -9.47 -15.36 31.86
N PHE A 298 -8.16 -15.31 32.08
CA PHE A 298 -7.23 -16.23 31.39
C PHE A 298 -7.50 -17.70 31.70
N ARG A 299 -7.93 -18.03 32.93
CA ARG A 299 -8.37 -19.38 33.28
C ARG A 299 -9.58 -19.86 32.47
N LEU A 300 -10.50 -18.96 32.10
CA LEU A 300 -11.70 -19.27 31.29
C LEU A 300 -11.41 -19.38 29.79
N VAL A 301 -10.25 -18.91 29.33
CA VAL A 301 -9.79 -19.02 27.93
C VAL A 301 -8.56 -19.94 27.81
N ASP A 302 -8.36 -20.79 28.81
CA ASP A 302 -7.27 -21.77 28.83
C ASP A 302 -7.81 -23.17 28.47
N PRO A 303 -7.29 -23.78 27.38
CA PRO A 303 -7.69 -25.11 26.93
C PRO A 303 -7.52 -26.23 27.96
N ARG A 304 -6.70 -26.04 28.99
CA ARG A 304 -6.53 -26.99 30.09
C ARG A 304 -7.79 -27.09 30.97
N TYR A 305 -8.62 -26.05 30.98
CA TYR A 305 -9.83 -25.98 31.82
C TYR A 305 -11.13 -25.93 31.01
N VAL A 306 -11.11 -25.39 29.79
CA VAL A 306 -12.29 -25.25 28.92
C VAL A 306 -11.98 -25.82 27.54
N ASN A 307 -12.94 -26.52 26.93
CA ASN A 307 -12.77 -27.04 25.57
C ASN A 307 -12.46 -25.90 24.58
N ILE A 308 -11.43 -26.09 23.73
CA ILE A 308 -10.93 -25.05 22.82
C ILE A 308 -11.97 -24.55 21.82
N ASP A 309 -12.85 -25.41 21.31
CA ASP A 309 -13.90 -25.02 20.35
C ASP A 309 -14.92 -24.09 21.00
N HIS A 310 -15.21 -24.30 22.29
CA HIS A 310 -16.05 -23.38 23.06
C HIS A 310 -15.37 -22.03 23.28
N ILE A 311 -14.07 -22.03 23.57
CA ILE A 311 -13.29 -20.79 23.73
C ILE A 311 -13.29 -20.00 22.41
N GLU A 312 -12.94 -20.64 21.29
CA GLU A 312 -12.87 -19.97 19.98
C GLU A 312 -14.23 -19.37 19.58
N ASN A 313 -15.32 -20.11 19.75
CA ASN A 313 -16.67 -19.59 19.48
C ASN A 313 -17.06 -18.44 20.41
N ALA A 314 -16.71 -18.50 21.69
CA ALA A 314 -16.99 -17.43 22.63
C ALA A 314 -16.23 -16.14 22.25
N LEU A 315 -14.95 -16.26 21.90
CA LEU A 315 -14.14 -15.14 21.43
C LEU A 315 -14.64 -14.58 20.09
N GLU A 316 -15.15 -15.43 19.20
CA GLU A 316 -15.74 -14.99 17.94
C GLU A 316 -17.04 -14.22 18.16
N LYS A 317 -17.92 -14.69 19.07
CA LYS A 317 -19.13 -13.95 19.47
C LYS A 317 -18.83 -12.59 20.08
N LEU A 318 -17.79 -12.50 20.92
CA LEU A 318 -17.33 -11.21 21.48
C LEU A 318 -16.89 -10.22 20.38
N TYR A 319 -16.33 -10.72 19.28
CA TYR A 319 -15.87 -9.86 18.18
C TYR A 319 -17.02 -9.19 17.43
N TYR A 320 -18.15 -9.89 17.26
CA TYR A 320 -19.34 -9.36 16.60
C TYR A 320 -20.30 -8.61 17.54
N MET A 321 -19.95 -8.45 18.82
CA MET A 321 -20.74 -7.61 19.72
C MET A 321 -20.66 -6.14 19.29
N ARG A 322 -21.80 -5.45 19.37
CA ARG A 322 -21.89 -4.02 19.05
C ARG A 322 -21.20 -3.14 20.09
N ASP A 323 -21.26 -3.55 21.36
CA ASP A 323 -20.76 -2.80 22.50
C ASP A 323 -19.61 -3.55 23.19
N CYS A 324 -18.73 -2.81 23.88
CA CYS A 324 -17.62 -3.36 24.64
C CYS A 324 -18.12 -4.28 25.77
N CYS A 325 -17.53 -5.46 25.92
CA CYS A 325 -17.81 -6.35 27.03
C CYS A 325 -16.95 -5.99 28.25
N TYR A 326 -17.51 -5.15 29.14
CA TYR A 326 -16.84 -4.64 30.33
C TYR A 326 -16.59 -5.69 31.42
N ASP A 327 -17.44 -6.72 31.52
CA ASP A 327 -17.23 -7.89 32.41
C ASP A 327 -17.11 -9.19 31.60
N PRO A 328 -15.93 -9.46 31.01
CA PRO A 328 -15.74 -10.64 30.18
C PRO A 328 -15.76 -11.94 30.99
N VAL A 329 -15.49 -11.90 32.30
CA VAL A 329 -15.51 -13.09 33.16
C VAL A 329 -16.93 -13.58 33.36
N MET A 330 -17.85 -12.69 33.71
CA MET A 330 -19.27 -13.03 33.84
C MET A 330 -19.84 -13.47 32.50
N TRP A 331 -19.56 -12.72 31.43
CA TRP A 331 -20.05 -13.04 30.09
C TRP A 331 -19.60 -14.43 29.63
N LEU A 332 -18.31 -14.78 29.77
CA LEU A 332 -17.81 -16.11 29.39
C LEU A 332 -18.43 -17.22 30.24
N THR A 333 -18.62 -16.98 31.55
CA THR A 333 -19.25 -17.94 32.46
C THR A 333 -20.68 -18.26 32.02
N GLU A 334 -21.45 -17.24 31.62
CA GLU A 334 -22.81 -17.41 31.10
C GLU A 334 -22.83 -18.05 29.71
N ALA A 335 -21.94 -17.64 28.81
CA ALA A 335 -21.81 -18.21 27.47
C ALA A 335 -21.57 -19.72 27.54
N TYR A 336 -20.63 -20.17 28.38
CA TYR A 336 -20.31 -21.59 28.53
C TYR A 336 -21.43 -22.42 29.14
N ARG A 337 -22.27 -21.85 30.01
CA ARG A 337 -23.48 -22.54 30.51
C ARG A 337 -24.50 -22.82 29.40
N ASN A 338 -24.55 -21.95 28.39
CA ASN A 338 -25.50 -22.03 27.30
C ASN A 338 -25.00 -22.89 26.12
N PHE A 339 -23.71 -23.24 26.07
CA PHE A 339 -23.15 -24.07 25.00
C PHE A 339 -23.45 -25.55 25.26
N LYS A 340 -24.60 -26.01 24.72
CA LYS A 340 -25.05 -27.41 24.83
C LYS A 340 -24.33 -28.38 23.87
N HIS A 341 -23.77 -27.85 22.77
CA HIS A 341 -23.02 -28.62 21.77
C HIS A 341 -21.83 -27.80 21.24
N PRO A 342 -20.72 -28.47 20.87
CA PRO A 342 -19.62 -27.79 20.21
C PRO A 342 -20.10 -27.22 18.87
N PRO A 343 -19.89 -25.92 18.61
CA PRO A 343 -20.23 -25.31 17.33
C PRO A 343 -19.34 -25.90 16.23
N LYS A 344 -19.88 -26.03 15.01
CA LYS A 344 -19.07 -26.38 13.85
C LYS A 344 -18.03 -25.28 13.63
N SER A 345 -16.77 -25.65 13.42
CA SER A 345 -15.71 -24.72 13.01
C SER A 345 -16.19 -23.86 11.84
N ALA A 346 -16.05 -22.54 11.97
CA ALA A 346 -16.37 -21.59 10.92
C ALA A 346 -15.35 -21.61 9.77
N SER A 347 -14.29 -22.42 9.87
CA SER A 347 -13.27 -22.55 8.82
C SER A 347 -13.88 -23.18 7.56
N ILE A 348 -14.06 -22.36 6.53
CA ILE A 348 -14.48 -22.80 5.20
C ILE A 348 -13.32 -23.62 4.61
N ASN A 349 -13.62 -24.78 4.02
CA ASN A 349 -12.63 -25.48 3.20
C ASN A 349 -12.29 -24.61 2.00
N LEU A 350 -11.05 -24.13 1.95
CA LEU A 350 -10.58 -23.28 0.88
C LEU A 350 -10.30 -24.09 -0.39
N ASP A 351 -10.49 -23.45 -1.54
CA ASP A 351 -10.10 -24.01 -2.83
C ASP A 351 -8.59 -24.27 -2.91
N ASP A 352 -8.20 -25.18 -3.80
CA ASP A 352 -6.81 -25.51 -4.08
C ASP A 352 -5.97 -24.26 -4.39
N GLY A 353 -4.90 -24.06 -3.61
CA GLY A 353 -3.97 -22.94 -3.76
C GLY A 353 -4.30 -21.70 -2.92
N LEU A 354 -5.28 -21.76 -2.02
CA LEU A 354 -5.56 -20.73 -1.02
C LEU A 354 -5.17 -21.20 0.39
N VAL A 355 -4.74 -20.27 1.23
CA VAL A 355 -4.34 -20.53 2.62
C VAL A 355 -4.81 -19.42 3.56
N TYR A 356 -5.17 -19.80 4.78
CA TYR A 356 -5.46 -18.86 5.86
C TYR A 356 -4.14 -18.39 6.49
N VAL A 357 -3.90 -17.09 6.48
CA VAL A 357 -2.69 -16.48 7.03
C VAL A 357 -3.08 -15.34 7.97
N ARG A 358 -2.47 -15.31 9.16
CA ARG A 358 -2.63 -14.20 10.10
C ARG A 358 -1.65 -13.08 9.77
N ARG A 359 -2.10 -11.84 9.98
CA ARG A 359 -1.33 -10.65 9.69
C ARG A 359 -1.23 -9.75 10.91
N VAL A 360 -0.04 -9.23 11.19
CA VAL A 360 0.18 -8.16 12.18
C VAL A 360 0.57 -6.88 11.45
N LEU A 361 -0.17 -5.81 11.70
CA LEU A 361 0.20 -4.47 11.24
C LEU A 361 0.98 -3.78 12.35
N VAL A 362 2.17 -3.28 12.04
CA VAL A 362 3.02 -2.52 12.96
C VAL A 362 2.96 -1.06 12.52
N THR A 363 2.35 -0.23 13.35
CA THR A 363 2.30 1.23 13.17
C THR A 363 3.32 1.91 14.08
N PRO A 364 3.62 3.20 13.85
CA PRO A 364 4.47 3.98 14.75
C PRO A 364 4.03 3.94 16.22
N THR A 365 2.72 3.85 16.49
CA THR A 365 2.19 3.91 17.85
C THR A 365 1.86 2.55 18.45
N ARG A 366 1.31 1.61 17.66
CA ARG A 366 0.85 0.30 18.18
C ARG A 366 0.86 -0.84 17.15
N VAL A 367 0.45 -2.03 17.55
CA VAL A 367 0.27 -3.20 16.67
C VAL A 367 -1.20 -3.60 16.53
N TYR A 368 -1.59 -4.12 15.37
CA TYR A 368 -2.95 -4.58 15.07
C TYR A 368 -2.94 -6.02 14.56
N PHE A 369 -3.87 -6.83 15.03
CA PHE A 369 -3.93 -8.27 14.78
C PHE A 369 -5.12 -8.57 13.85
N CYS A 370 -4.81 -8.95 12.61
CA CYS A 370 -5.75 -9.14 11.52
C CYS A 370 -5.82 -10.60 11.08
N GLY A 371 -7.01 -11.01 10.67
CA GLY A 371 -7.27 -12.33 10.09
C GLY A 371 -7.60 -13.42 11.11
N PRO A 372 -7.48 -14.71 10.71
CA PRO A 372 -6.82 -15.18 9.49
C PRO A 372 -7.51 -14.72 8.18
N GLU A 373 -6.71 -14.23 7.23
CA GLU A 373 -7.16 -13.77 5.91
C GLU A 373 -6.88 -14.85 4.86
N VAL A 374 -7.78 -14.99 3.89
CA VAL A 374 -7.57 -15.87 2.73
C VAL A 374 -6.54 -15.25 1.80
N ASN A 375 -5.41 -15.93 1.61
CA ASN A 375 -4.31 -15.51 0.75
C ASN A 375 -4.05 -16.56 -0.33
N GLN A 376 -3.63 -16.12 -1.51
CA GLN A 376 -3.09 -17.04 -2.50
C GLN A 376 -1.77 -17.63 -1.98
N SER A 377 -1.69 -18.95 -2.01
CA SER A 377 -0.55 -19.69 -1.51
C SER A 377 0.71 -19.46 -2.37
N ASN A 378 1.86 -19.82 -1.81
CA ASN A 378 3.15 -19.80 -2.47
C ASN A 378 3.90 -21.10 -2.18
N ARG A 379 5.05 -21.29 -2.83
CA ARG A 379 5.85 -22.52 -2.74
C ARG A 379 6.18 -22.91 -1.29
N VAL A 380 6.57 -21.93 -0.47
CA VAL A 380 6.96 -22.17 0.93
C VAL A 380 5.75 -22.59 1.76
N LEU A 381 4.65 -21.83 1.69
CA LEU A 381 3.44 -22.12 2.47
C LEU A 381 2.79 -23.46 2.10
N ARG A 382 2.84 -23.85 0.81
CA ARG A 382 2.36 -25.17 0.38
C ARG A 382 3.21 -26.30 0.94
N HIS A 383 4.54 -26.18 0.86
CA HIS A 383 5.43 -27.20 1.36
C HIS A 383 5.31 -27.39 2.88
N TYR A 384 5.21 -26.28 3.61
CA TYR A 384 5.09 -26.27 5.07
C TYR A 384 3.64 -26.03 5.55
N ILE A 385 2.65 -26.57 4.84
CA ILE A 385 1.23 -26.31 5.14
C ILE A 385 0.81 -26.79 6.54
N LYS A 386 1.46 -27.85 7.06
CA LYS A 386 1.25 -28.35 8.43
C LYS A 386 1.71 -27.35 9.49
N ASP A 387 2.62 -26.45 9.13
CA ASP A 387 3.18 -25.41 9.97
C ASP A 387 2.59 -24.03 9.65
N ILE A 388 1.42 -23.97 9.00
CA ILE A 388 0.81 -22.69 8.56
C ILE A 388 0.60 -21.70 9.71
N ASP A 389 0.25 -22.20 10.90
CA ASP A 389 0.09 -21.38 12.11
C ASP A 389 1.43 -20.88 12.68
N ASN A 390 2.57 -21.33 12.15
CA ASN A 390 3.90 -20.84 12.47
C ASN A 390 4.36 -19.76 11.48
N PHE A 391 3.61 -19.50 10.41
CA PHE A 391 3.86 -18.34 9.53
C PHE A 391 3.04 -17.13 9.98
N LEU A 392 3.68 -15.97 10.00
CA LEU A 392 3.04 -14.69 10.28
C LEU A 392 3.43 -13.68 9.21
N ARG A 393 2.43 -13.02 8.61
CA ARG A 393 2.67 -11.87 7.75
C ARG A 393 2.76 -10.62 8.61
N VAL A 394 3.85 -9.86 8.51
CA VAL A 394 4.01 -8.59 9.23
C VAL A 394 4.05 -7.46 8.21
N SER A 395 3.35 -6.36 8.47
CA SER A 395 3.34 -5.18 7.59
C SER A 395 3.55 -3.91 8.38
N PHE A 396 4.45 -3.05 7.91
CA PHE A 396 4.77 -1.77 8.50
C PHE A 396 4.00 -0.68 7.76
N VAL A 397 3.05 -0.06 8.45
CA VAL A 397 2.07 0.87 7.87
C VAL A 397 1.94 2.10 8.78
N ASP A 398 1.42 3.20 8.25
CA ASP A 398 1.06 4.37 9.07
C ASP A 398 -0.27 4.12 9.81
N GLU A 399 -0.73 5.07 10.64
CA GLU A 399 -1.91 4.87 11.49
C GLU A 399 -3.22 4.62 10.73
N GLU A 400 -3.31 5.07 9.48
CA GLU A 400 -4.42 4.85 8.53
C GLU A 400 -4.28 3.54 7.74
N TRP A 401 -3.26 2.74 8.08
CA TRP A 401 -2.86 1.51 7.40
C TRP A 401 -2.34 1.69 5.97
N ASP A 402 -2.05 2.94 5.60
CA ASP A 402 -1.35 3.31 4.38
C ASP A 402 0.16 3.11 4.48
N LYS A 403 0.86 3.22 3.35
CA LYS A 403 2.32 3.13 3.31
C LYS A 403 2.99 4.30 4.04
N ILE A 404 3.95 3.99 4.91
CA ILE A 404 4.82 4.99 5.57
C ILE A 404 5.64 5.71 4.50
N GLN A 405 5.67 7.04 4.53
CA GLN A 405 6.40 7.82 3.53
C GLN A 405 7.90 7.79 3.81
N SER A 406 8.71 7.86 2.75
CA SER A 406 10.19 7.85 2.89
C SER A 406 10.70 9.00 3.78
N ILE A 407 10.04 10.17 3.73
CA ILE A 407 10.38 11.33 4.57
C ILE A 407 10.13 11.10 6.07
N ASP A 408 9.26 10.15 6.41
CA ASP A 408 8.95 9.79 7.80
C ASP A 408 9.97 8.77 8.36
N LEU A 409 10.74 8.10 7.49
CA LEU A 409 11.79 7.14 7.86
C LEU A 409 13.18 7.78 7.93
N SER A 410 13.42 8.79 7.10
CA SER A 410 14.71 9.49 7.01
C SER A 410 14.50 10.97 6.71
N GLN A 411 15.09 11.82 7.53
CA GLN A 411 15.10 13.27 7.34
C GLN A 411 16.48 13.75 6.92
N ARG A 412 16.52 14.68 5.98
CA ARG A 412 17.78 15.23 5.43
C ARG A 412 18.67 15.88 6.51
N ALA A 413 18.07 16.46 7.55
CA ALA A 413 18.80 17.17 8.61
C ALA A 413 19.24 16.25 9.77
N THR A 414 18.41 15.28 10.18
CA THR A 414 18.62 14.50 11.41
C THR A 414 18.92 13.02 11.19
N GLY A 415 18.87 12.52 9.95
CA GLY A 415 19.09 11.11 9.63
C GLY A 415 17.85 10.24 9.84
N LYS A 416 18.05 8.99 10.29
CA LYS A 416 16.99 7.99 10.49
C LYS A 416 16.09 8.37 11.69
N THR A 417 14.80 8.10 11.57
CA THR A 417 13.79 8.48 12.58
C THR A 417 13.50 7.36 13.58
N ASP A 418 12.80 7.69 14.66
CA ASP A 418 12.31 6.71 15.65
C ASP A 418 11.39 5.64 15.01
N ILE A 419 10.74 5.96 13.89
CA ILE A 419 9.92 5.02 13.12
C ILE A 419 10.80 4.00 12.40
N TYR A 420 11.89 4.45 11.78
CA TYR A 420 12.88 3.56 11.16
C TYR A 420 13.46 2.59 12.21
N ASP A 421 13.84 3.10 13.38
CA ASP A 421 14.39 2.27 14.46
C ASP A 421 13.37 1.25 14.97
N ARG A 422 12.10 1.64 15.10
CA ARG A 422 11.01 0.72 15.46
C ARG A 422 10.87 -0.43 14.45
N ILE A 423 10.92 -0.15 13.14
CA ILE A 423 10.88 -1.18 12.09
C ILE A 423 12.08 -2.11 12.22
N LEU A 424 13.28 -1.55 12.32
CA LEU A 424 14.52 -2.32 12.40
C LEU A 424 14.59 -3.20 13.65
N LEU A 425 14.17 -2.69 14.81
CA LEU A 425 14.11 -3.45 16.06
C LEU A 425 13.06 -4.56 16.00
N THR A 426 11.91 -4.32 15.36
CA THR A 426 10.88 -5.35 15.16
C THR A 426 11.41 -6.51 14.33
N LEU A 427 12.14 -6.22 13.24
CA LEU A 427 12.75 -7.23 12.39
C LEU A 427 13.82 -8.04 13.13
N LYS A 428 14.67 -7.36 13.92
CA LYS A 428 15.75 -7.99 14.70
C LYS A 428 15.24 -8.85 15.86
N ASN A 429 14.29 -8.34 16.63
CA ASN A 429 13.86 -8.99 17.87
C ASN A 429 12.79 -10.05 17.63
N GLY A 430 12.02 -9.92 16.55
CA GLY A 430 10.84 -10.72 16.26
C GLY A 430 9.62 -10.31 17.09
N ILE A 431 8.57 -11.11 17.03
CA ILE A 431 7.30 -10.87 17.74
C ILE A 431 6.92 -12.12 18.53
N VAL A 432 6.67 -11.97 19.83
CA VAL A 432 6.18 -13.06 20.69
C VAL A 432 4.67 -12.93 20.84
N ILE A 433 3.93 -13.99 20.52
CA ILE A 433 2.45 -14.05 20.62
C ILE A 433 2.07 -15.42 21.18
N GLY A 434 1.54 -15.45 22.40
CA GLY A 434 1.24 -16.69 23.12
C GLY A 434 2.49 -17.55 23.30
N ASP A 435 2.40 -18.80 22.86
CA ASP A 435 3.46 -19.82 22.92
C ASP A 435 4.46 -19.76 21.76
N LYS A 436 4.35 -18.76 20.86
CA LYS A 436 5.19 -18.64 19.66
C LYS A 436 6.03 -17.37 19.65
N ARG A 437 7.29 -17.51 19.20
CA ARG A 437 8.19 -16.41 18.85
C ARG A 437 8.44 -16.41 17.35
N PHE A 438 7.92 -15.41 16.65
CA PHE A 438 8.07 -15.24 15.21
C PHE A 438 9.32 -14.42 14.91
N GLU A 439 10.26 -15.00 14.16
CA GLU A 439 11.49 -14.34 13.72
C GLU A 439 11.48 -14.07 12.21
N PHE A 440 12.30 -13.13 11.75
CA PHE A 440 12.39 -12.79 10.34
C PHE A 440 12.69 -14.01 9.47
N LEU A 441 11.89 -14.20 8.41
CA LEU A 441 12.08 -15.26 7.42
C LEU A 441 12.63 -14.70 6.12
N ALA A 442 11.81 -13.92 5.38
CA ALA A 442 12.15 -13.32 4.10
C ALA A 442 11.03 -12.34 3.63
N PHE A 443 11.27 -11.67 2.49
CA PHE A 443 10.26 -10.92 1.76
C PHE A 443 10.52 -10.99 0.25
N SER A 444 9.46 -10.92 -0.55
CA SER A 444 9.54 -10.74 -2.01
C SER A 444 9.58 -9.27 -2.41
N SER A 445 9.86 -8.98 -3.68
CA SER A 445 9.86 -7.60 -4.19
C SER A 445 8.49 -6.94 -4.13
N SER A 446 7.38 -7.69 -4.24
CA SER A 446 6.04 -7.12 -4.04
C SER A 446 5.81 -6.77 -2.59
N GLN A 447 6.23 -7.66 -1.69
CA GLN A 447 6.10 -7.46 -0.25
C GLN A 447 6.93 -6.28 0.24
N LEU A 448 8.16 -6.10 -0.28
CA LEU A 448 8.98 -4.91 0.00
C LEU A 448 8.26 -3.61 -0.42
N ARG A 449 7.61 -3.59 -1.59
CA ARG A 449 6.84 -2.40 -2.03
C ARG A 449 5.66 -2.10 -1.11
N GLU A 450 5.03 -3.14 -0.59
CA GLU A 450 3.94 -3.12 0.39
C GLU A 450 4.43 -2.96 1.85
N SER A 451 5.75 -2.82 2.06
CA SER A 451 6.36 -2.74 3.40
C SER A 451 5.97 -3.94 4.28
N SER A 452 6.02 -5.15 3.74
CA SER A 452 5.66 -6.39 4.43
C SER A 452 6.73 -7.48 4.37
N VAL A 453 6.75 -8.35 5.38
CA VAL A 453 7.68 -9.49 5.51
C VAL A 453 6.93 -10.75 5.96
N TRP A 454 7.54 -11.90 5.69
CA TRP A 454 7.20 -13.14 6.37
C TRP A 454 8.06 -13.32 7.61
N MET A 455 7.43 -13.72 8.70
CA MET A 455 8.10 -14.22 9.90
C MET A 455 7.68 -15.67 10.17
N PHE A 456 8.53 -16.42 10.84
CA PHE A 456 8.30 -17.82 11.17
C PHE A 456 8.55 -18.09 12.65
N ALA A 457 7.67 -18.87 13.28
CA ALA A 457 7.87 -19.36 14.63
C ALA A 457 8.54 -20.73 14.59
N SER A 458 9.81 -20.78 15.00
CA SER A 458 10.60 -22.01 15.03
C SER A 458 9.99 -23.05 15.97
N ARG A 459 10.09 -24.33 15.59
CA ARG A 459 9.70 -25.48 16.42
C ARG A 459 10.79 -26.54 16.39
N PHE A 460 10.66 -27.58 17.22
CA PHE A 460 11.59 -28.71 17.18
C PHE A 460 11.67 -29.29 15.76
N GLY A 461 12.90 -29.36 15.22
CA GLY A 461 13.20 -29.87 13.89
C GLY A 461 12.86 -28.96 12.70
N LEU A 462 12.45 -27.70 12.93
CA LEU A 462 12.23 -26.74 11.84
C LEU A 462 12.37 -25.29 12.32
N THR A 463 13.35 -24.58 11.77
CA THR A 463 13.66 -23.17 12.04
C THR A 463 13.49 -22.30 10.81
N ALA A 464 13.50 -20.97 10.96
CA ALA A 464 13.51 -20.05 9.83
C ALA A 464 14.75 -20.24 8.93
N THR A 465 15.89 -20.64 9.51
CA THR A 465 17.11 -20.94 8.76
C THR A 465 16.96 -22.20 7.92
N ASP A 466 16.39 -23.27 8.47
CA ASP A 466 16.15 -24.51 7.72
C ASP A 466 15.24 -24.25 6.49
N ILE A 467 14.22 -23.40 6.65
CA ILE A 467 13.34 -22.99 5.54
C ILE A 467 14.14 -22.22 4.46
N ARG A 468 14.99 -21.27 4.85
CA ARG A 468 15.83 -20.51 3.90
C ARG A 468 16.82 -21.41 3.16
N GLU A 469 17.41 -22.39 3.84
CA GLU A 469 18.30 -23.37 3.23
C GLU A 469 17.55 -24.27 2.25
N TRP A 470 16.33 -24.70 2.59
CA TRP A 470 15.46 -25.45 1.69
C TRP A 470 15.07 -24.67 0.42
N MET A 471 14.93 -23.34 0.52
CA MET A 471 14.53 -22.50 -0.62
C MET A 471 15.57 -22.48 -1.75
N GLY A 472 16.86 -22.71 -1.46
CA GLY A 472 17.94 -22.77 -2.42
C GLY A 472 19.30 -22.31 -1.87
N ASN A 473 20.34 -22.43 -2.68
CA ASN A 473 21.69 -21.98 -2.34
C ASN A 473 21.96 -20.57 -2.87
N PHE A 474 21.97 -19.59 -1.96
CA PHE A 474 22.19 -18.18 -2.27
C PHE A 474 23.61 -17.69 -1.97
N LYS A 475 24.52 -18.54 -1.49
CA LYS A 475 25.87 -18.14 -1.01
C LYS A 475 26.73 -17.44 -2.07
N LYS A 476 26.51 -17.74 -3.35
CA LYS A 476 27.21 -17.11 -4.47
C LYS A 476 26.76 -15.65 -4.73
N ILE A 477 25.68 -15.19 -4.11
CA ILE A 477 25.12 -13.86 -4.35
C ILE A 477 25.63 -12.90 -3.27
N LYS A 478 26.58 -12.05 -3.65
CA LYS A 478 27.28 -11.10 -2.76
C LYS A 478 26.69 -9.69 -2.76
N ASN A 479 25.49 -9.51 -3.32
CA ASN A 479 24.81 -8.22 -3.34
C ASN A 479 23.49 -8.34 -2.58
N VAL A 480 23.29 -7.52 -1.53
CA VAL A 480 22.14 -7.61 -0.62
C VAL A 480 20.80 -7.52 -1.35
N ALA A 481 20.67 -6.56 -2.27
CA ALA A 481 19.43 -6.38 -3.04
C ALA A 481 19.13 -7.58 -3.95
N LYS A 482 20.13 -8.09 -4.68
CA LYS A 482 20.00 -9.30 -5.50
C LYS A 482 19.69 -10.51 -4.62
N TYR A 483 20.35 -10.67 -3.48
CA TYR A 483 20.14 -11.76 -2.53
C TYR A 483 18.70 -11.76 -2.02
N ALA A 484 18.23 -10.63 -1.48
CA ALA A 484 16.86 -10.46 -1.02
C ALA A 484 15.84 -10.79 -2.11
N ALA A 485 16.08 -10.31 -3.34
CA ALA A 485 15.22 -10.58 -4.49
C ALA A 485 15.21 -12.05 -4.93
N ARG A 486 16.28 -12.84 -4.68
CA ARG A 486 16.33 -14.29 -4.96
C ARG A 486 15.73 -15.12 -3.84
N LEU A 487 16.02 -14.77 -2.59
CA LEU A 487 15.38 -15.37 -1.42
C LEU A 487 13.86 -15.21 -1.50
N GLY A 488 13.36 -14.01 -1.81
CA GLY A 488 11.93 -13.73 -1.90
C GLY A 488 11.14 -14.43 -3.01
N GLN A 489 11.80 -15.13 -3.94
CA GLN A 489 11.10 -15.69 -5.12
C GLN A 489 10.12 -16.80 -4.77
N SER A 490 10.44 -17.61 -3.76
CA SER A 490 9.58 -18.71 -3.31
C SER A 490 8.31 -18.21 -2.60
N PHE A 491 8.26 -16.93 -2.22
CA PHE A 491 7.09 -16.29 -1.60
C PHE A 491 6.17 -15.56 -2.58
N GLY A 492 6.51 -15.54 -3.87
CA GLY A 492 5.60 -15.06 -4.90
C GLY A 492 4.36 -15.96 -4.99
N SER A 493 3.17 -15.36 -5.06
CA SER A 493 1.93 -16.10 -5.28
C SER A 493 2.02 -16.90 -6.57
N SER A 494 1.74 -18.19 -6.49
CA SER A 494 1.91 -19.11 -7.62
C SER A 494 1.02 -20.33 -7.47
N ARG A 495 0.77 -21.03 -8.58
CA ARG A 495 0.09 -22.32 -8.61
C ARG A 495 1.13 -23.42 -8.80
N GLU A 496 1.16 -24.36 -7.86
CA GLU A 496 1.96 -25.57 -8.02
C GLU A 496 1.35 -26.41 -9.14
N SER A 497 2.19 -26.85 -10.07
CA SER A 497 1.75 -27.63 -11.21
C SER A 497 2.26 -29.07 -11.13
N VAL A 498 3.28 -29.41 -11.92
CA VAL A 498 3.77 -30.78 -12.09
C VAL A 498 5.26 -30.84 -11.75
N SER A 499 5.69 -31.93 -11.12
CA SER A 499 7.12 -32.18 -10.90
C SER A 499 7.83 -32.56 -12.21
N VAL A 500 9.03 -32.04 -12.40
CA VAL A 500 9.90 -32.31 -13.55
C VAL A 500 11.24 -32.78 -13.00
N HIS A 501 11.63 -34.02 -13.32
CA HIS A 501 12.92 -34.55 -12.86
C HIS A 501 14.09 -34.14 -13.76
N LYS A 502 15.33 -34.27 -13.27
CA LYS A 502 16.55 -33.86 -14.00
C LYS A 502 16.72 -34.51 -15.39
N SER A 503 16.15 -35.70 -15.61
CA SER A 503 16.18 -36.39 -16.92
C SER A 503 15.14 -35.86 -17.92
N GLU A 504 14.12 -35.16 -17.44
CA GLU A 504 12.96 -34.72 -18.21
C GLU A 504 13.09 -33.29 -18.75
N PHE A 505 14.06 -32.53 -18.24
CA PHE A 505 14.45 -31.24 -18.78
C PHE A 505 15.87 -31.26 -19.35
N GLU A 506 16.19 -30.27 -20.15
CA GLU A 506 17.53 -30.03 -20.67
C GLU A 506 17.93 -28.56 -20.52
N ILE A 507 19.23 -28.30 -20.52
CA ILE A 507 19.77 -26.92 -20.59
C ILE A 507 20.26 -26.68 -22.01
N VAL A 508 19.64 -25.73 -22.71
CA VAL A 508 20.04 -25.29 -24.04
C VAL A 508 20.83 -23.98 -23.97
N PRO A 509 21.71 -23.70 -24.95
CA PRO A 509 22.46 -22.44 -24.98
C PRO A 509 21.54 -21.22 -25.09
N ASP A 510 21.99 -20.11 -24.49
CA ASP A 510 21.45 -18.80 -24.80
C ASP A 510 21.82 -18.40 -26.23
N ILE A 511 20.92 -17.67 -26.90
CA ILE A 511 21.13 -17.16 -28.26
C ILE A 511 21.77 -15.79 -28.15
N THR A 512 23.09 -15.70 -28.27
CA THR A 512 23.83 -14.44 -28.22
C THR A 512 24.33 -14.03 -29.61
N ILE A 513 24.26 -12.72 -29.91
CA ILE A 513 24.77 -12.14 -31.16
C ILE A 513 25.57 -10.88 -30.82
N LEU A 514 26.75 -10.74 -31.43
CA LEU A 514 27.53 -9.52 -31.39
C LEU A 514 26.89 -8.48 -32.32
N GLY A 515 26.44 -7.36 -31.76
CA GLY A 515 25.81 -6.29 -32.53
C GLY A 515 26.04 -4.92 -31.89
N GLN A 516 26.25 -3.90 -32.73
CA GLN A 516 26.51 -2.52 -32.27
C GLN A 516 27.69 -2.39 -31.28
N GLY A 517 28.68 -3.29 -31.36
CA GLY A 517 29.86 -3.27 -30.47
C GLY A 517 29.65 -3.92 -29.10
N ALA A 518 28.49 -4.54 -28.85
CA ALA A 518 28.20 -5.29 -27.63
C ALA A 518 27.64 -6.69 -27.94
N GLU A 519 27.80 -7.63 -27.00
CA GLU A 519 27.13 -8.93 -27.08
C GLU A 519 25.73 -8.81 -26.46
N TYR A 520 24.71 -9.21 -27.21
CA TYR A 520 23.32 -9.21 -26.74
C TYR A 520 22.75 -10.62 -26.70
N ASN A 521 22.05 -10.95 -25.61
CA ASN A 521 21.27 -12.18 -25.48
C ASN A 521 19.83 -11.96 -25.98
N PHE A 522 19.45 -12.67 -27.05
CA PHE A 522 18.12 -12.64 -27.65
C PHE A 522 17.12 -13.54 -26.92
N SER A 523 17.59 -14.48 -26.11
CA SER A 523 16.79 -15.45 -25.38
C SER A 523 16.83 -15.25 -23.86
N ASP A 524 17.18 -14.05 -23.39
CA ASP A 524 17.30 -13.76 -21.95
C ASP A 524 15.96 -13.98 -21.23
N GLY A 525 15.94 -14.95 -20.32
CA GLY A 525 14.78 -15.23 -19.48
C GLY A 525 13.70 -16.11 -20.12
N ILE A 526 13.91 -16.67 -21.31
CA ILE A 526 12.92 -17.55 -21.96
C ILE A 526 13.46 -18.94 -22.28
N GLY A 527 12.62 -19.96 -22.09
CA GLY A 527 12.86 -21.35 -22.48
C GLY A 527 11.67 -21.93 -23.24
N LYS A 528 11.67 -23.26 -23.38
CA LYS A 528 10.66 -24.00 -24.15
C LYS A 528 9.93 -25.00 -23.26
N ILE A 529 8.66 -25.24 -23.55
CA ILE A 529 7.84 -26.29 -22.97
C ILE A 529 7.25 -27.14 -24.10
N SER A 530 7.27 -28.47 -23.98
CA SER A 530 6.64 -29.32 -25.01
C SER A 530 5.11 -29.19 -24.97
N ALA A 531 4.46 -29.36 -26.12
CA ALA A 531 2.99 -29.23 -26.23
C ALA A 531 2.25 -30.16 -25.24
N ASP A 532 2.62 -31.44 -25.18
CA ASP A 532 2.02 -32.42 -24.26
C ASP A 532 2.18 -32.03 -22.79
N PHE A 533 3.32 -31.42 -22.43
CA PHE A 533 3.55 -30.99 -21.06
C PHE A 533 2.82 -29.70 -20.72
N ALA A 534 2.72 -28.77 -21.67
CA ALA A 534 1.92 -27.55 -21.54
C ALA A 534 0.45 -27.86 -21.26
N GLU A 535 -0.14 -28.86 -21.92
CA GLU A 535 -1.51 -29.31 -21.63
C GLU A 535 -1.67 -29.86 -20.20
N LYS A 536 -0.70 -30.65 -19.73
CA LYS A 536 -0.70 -31.19 -18.36
C LYS A 536 -0.61 -30.06 -17.32
N VAL A 537 0.27 -29.09 -17.56
CA VAL A 537 0.40 -27.89 -16.71
C VAL A 537 -0.88 -27.05 -16.73
N ALA A 538 -1.48 -26.85 -17.91
CA ALA A 538 -2.74 -26.11 -18.07
C ALA A 538 -3.89 -26.74 -17.27
N LYS A 539 -4.10 -28.06 -17.42
CA LYS A 539 -5.12 -28.81 -16.65
C LYS A 539 -4.92 -28.66 -15.15
N LYS A 540 -3.68 -28.80 -14.67
CA LYS A 540 -3.36 -28.64 -13.24
C LYS A 540 -3.58 -27.20 -12.74
N CYS A 541 -3.45 -26.21 -13.62
CA CYS A 541 -3.77 -24.82 -13.33
C CYS A 541 -5.27 -24.49 -13.41
N GLY A 542 -6.14 -25.47 -13.66
CA GLY A 542 -7.59 -25.28 -13.84
C GLY A 542 -7.98 -24.75 -15.22
N LEU A 543 -7.12 -24.92 -16.23
CA LEU A 543 -7.36 -24.54 -17.62
C LEU A 543 -7.70 -25.79 -18.43
N GLU A 544 -8.95 -26.23 -18.37
CA GLU A 544 -9.37 -27.53 -18.92
C GLU A 544 -9.57 -27.52 -20.45
N ARG A 545 -9.94 -26.37 -21.02
CA ARG A 545 -10.35 -26.29 -22.44
C ARG A 545 -9.19 -26.09 -23.41
N PHE A 546 -8.13 -25.38 -23.01
CA PHE A 546 -6.99 -25.09 -23.87
C PHE A 546 -5.72 -24.84 -23.07
N ALA A 547 -4.57 -25.21 -23.64
CA ALA A 547 -3.26 -24.86 -23.12
C ALA A 547 -2.87 -23.45 -23.59
N PRO A 548 -2.45 -22.56 -22.69
CA PRO A 548 -1.77 -21.32 -23.06
C PRO A 548 -0.48 -21.57 -23.86
N SER A 549 -0.15 -20.66 -24.77
CA SER A 549 1.08 -20.72 -25.57
C SER A 549 2.35 -20.38 -24.77
N ALA A 550 2.23 -19.71 -23.61
CA ALA A 550 3.37 -19.42 -22.76
C ALA A 550 3.00 -19.36 -21.27
N PHE A 551 3.95 -19.73 -20.42
CA PHE A 551 3.82 -19.71 -18.97
C PHE A 551 5.00 -18.96 -18.34
N GLN A 552 4.71 -18.04 -17.43
CA GLN A 552 5.73 -17.50 -16.54
C GLN A 552 5.92 -18.46 -15.36
N ILE A 553 7.15 -18.93 -15.16
CA ILE A 553 7.44 -20.03 -14.26
C ILE A 553 8.49 -19.70 -13.19
N ARG A 554 8.48 -20.51 -12.13
CA ARG A 554 9.60 -20.73 -11.21
C ARG A 554 9.82 -22.24 -11.11
N TYR A 555 11.06 -22.68 -11.29
CA TYR A 555 11.42 -24.09 -11.26
C TYR A 555 12.85 -24.25 -10.75
N GLY A 556 13.05 -24.92 -9.61
CA GLY A 556 14.34 -24.86 -8.91
C GLY A 556 14.75 -23.40 -8.68
N GLY A 557 15.94 -23.01 -9.14
CA GLY A 557 16.40 -21.63 -9.21
C GLY A 557 16.27 -20.96 -10.59
N PHE A 558 15.55 -21.58 -11.52
CA PHE A 558 15.19 -20.98 -12.81
C PHE A 558 13.98 -20.05 -12.68
N LYS A 559 14.11 -18.85 -13.23
CA LYS A 559 13.06 -17.84 -13.37
C LYS A 559 12.97 -17.42 -14.83
N GLY A 560 11.75 -17.41 -15.38
CA GLY A 560 11.52 -16.89 -16.71
C GLY A 560 10.16 -17.27 -17.30
N VAL A 561 10.06 -17.19 -18.62
CA VAL A 561 8.94 -17.71 -19.41
C VAL A 561 9.34 -19.01 -20.09
N VAL A 562 8.39 -19.94 -20.25
CA VAL A 562 8.52 -21.06 -21.17
C VAL A 562 7.39 -20.99 -22.20
N ALA A 563 7.77 -20.98 -23.48
CA ALA A 563 6.84 -20.95 -24.61
C ALA A 563 6.68 -22.35 -25.21
N VAL A 564 5.47 -22.65 -25.70
CA VAL A 564 5.19 -23.94 -26.34
C VAL A 564 6.04 -24.08 -27.60
N ASP A 565 6.84 -25.14 -27.65
CA ASP A 565 7.56 -25.58 -28.85
C ASP A 565 6.99 -26.95 -29.26
N PRO A 566 6.19 -27.03 -30.34
CA PRO A 566 5.63 -28.28 -30.82
C PRO A 566 6.68 -29.33 -31.22
N SER A 567 7.92 -28.91 -31.48
CA SER A 567 9.02 -29.81 -31.85
C SER A 567 9.82 -30.32 -30.65
N SER A 568 9.58 -29.81 -29.44
CA SER A 568 10.33 -30.17 -28.24
C SER A 568 9.95 -31.56 -27.72
N SER A 569 10.94 -32.44 -27.60
CA SER A 569 10.77 -33.78 -27.00
C SER A 569 10.97 -33.81 -25.49
N LYS A 570 11.67 -32.81 -24.93
CA LYS A 570 11.83 -32.64 -23.48
C LYS A 570 10.65 -31.84 -22.91
N LYS A 571 10.26 -32.15 -21.66
CA LYS A 571 9.19 -31.42 -20.96
C LYS A 571 9.52 -29.93 -20.90
N LEU A 572 10.77 -29.62 -20.54
CA LEU A 572 11.29 -28.26 -20.47
C LEU A 572 12.69 -28.18 -21.11
N SER A 573 12.95 -27.13 -21.88
CA SER A 573 14.30 -26.76 -22.34
C SER A 573 14.62 -25.38 -21.79
N LEU A 574 15.52 -25.30 -20.81
CA LEU A 574 15.82 -24.09 -20.05
C LEU A 574 17.17 -23.50 -20.45
N ARG A 575 17.39 -22.20 -20.21
CA ARG A 575 18.63 -21.50 -20.58
C ARG A 575 19.42 -21.04 -19.35
N LYS A 576 20.73 -20.78 -19.52
CA LYS A 576 21.60 -20.32 -18.43
C LYS A 576 21.17 -18.96 -17.89
N SER A 577 20.75 -18.05 -18.76
CA SER A 577 20.18 -16.75 -18.39
C SER A 577 19.01 -16.87 -17.41
N MET A 578 18.24 -17.95 -17.47
CA MET A 578 17.11 -18.18 -16.57
C MET A 578 17.55 -18.67 -15.17
N LEU A 579 18.73 -19.27 -15.01
CA LEU A 579 19.22 -19.81 -13.74
C LEU A 579 19.74 -18.67 -12.85
N LYS A 580 19.09 -18.42 -11.71
CA LYS A 580 19.40 -17.29 -10.82
C LYS A 580 20.11 -17.73 -9.53
N TYR A 581 19.92 -18.99 -9.11
CA TYR A 581 20.58 -19.63 -7.98
C TYR A 581 20.47 -21.16 -8.12
N GLU A 582 21.24 -21.92 -7.35
CA GLU A 582 21.17 -23.39 -7.38
C GLU A 582 20.10 -23.91 -6.42
N SER A 583 19.34 -24.93 -6.82
CA SER A 583 18.30 -25.56 -6.00
C SER A 583 18.00 -26.97 -6.52
N ASP A 584 17.73 -27.90 -5.60
CA ASP A 584 17.29 -29.27 -5.93
C ASP A 584 15.77 -29.43 -6.04
N ASN A 585 15.02 -28.33 -5.94
CA ASN A 585 13.56 -28.38 -6.06
C ASN A 585 13.13 -28.73 -7.50
N VAL A 586 12.37 -29.81 -7.63
CA VAL A 586 11.87 -30.37 -8.90
C VAL A 586 10.44 -29.94 -9.26
N THR A 587 9.84 -29.03 -8.48
CA THR A 587 8.44 -28.64 -8.64
C THR A 587 8.34 -27.41 -9.54
N LEU A 588 7.48 -27.47 -10.56
CA LEU A 588 7.18 -26.34 -11.44
C LEU A 588 6.04 -25.50 -10.85
N ASP A 589 6.31 -24.23 -10.59
CA ASP A 589 5.28 -23.25 -10.22
C ASP A 589 4.97 -22.32 -11.39
N VAL A 590 3.68 -22.12 -11.63
CA VAL A 590 3.16 -21.18 -12.64
C VAL A 590 2.68 -19.92 -11.94
N LEU A 591 3.20 -18.77 -12.37
CA LEU A 591 2.86 -17.45 -11.83
C LEU A 591 1.82 -16.74 -12.71
N ALA A 592 1.98 -16.88 -14.02
CA ALA A 592 1.10 -16.30 -15.03
C ALA A 592 1.19 -17.12 -16.32
N TRP A 593 0.30 -16.84 -17.26
CA TRP A 593 0.27 -17.46 -18.59
C TRP A 593 -0.24 -16.46 -19.63
N SER A 594 0.03 -16.74 -20.90
CA SER A 594 -0.51 -15.99 -22.03
C SER A 594 -2.04 -16.08 -22.05
N LYS A 595 -2.71 -14.93 -22.13
CA LYS A 595 -4.17 -14.83 -22.13
C LYS A 595 -4.59 -13.49 -22.70
N TYR A 596 -5.85 -13.38 -23.12
CA TYR A 596 -6.45 -12.09 -23.44
C TYR A 596 -6.25 -11.07 -22.31
N GLN A 597 -5.53 -9.98 -22.60
CA GLN A 597 -5.40 -8.83 -21.70
C GLN A 597 -5.74 -7.53 -22.45
N PRO A 598 -6.76 -6.78 -21.99
CA PRO A 598 -7.11 -5.50 -22.59
C PRO A 598 -5.99 -4.49 -22.38
N CYS A 599 -5.75 -3.67 -23.40
CA CYS A 599 -4.68 -2.68 -23.39
C CYS A 599 -5.20 -1.27 -23.14
N TYR A 600 -4.39 -0.47 -22.45
CA TYR A 600 -4.72 0.90 -22.12
C TYR A 600 -3.51 1.79 -22.39
N LEU A 601 -3.73 2.97 -22.93
CA LEU A 601 -2.77 4.06 -22.82
C LEU A 601 -2.61 4.43 -21.34
N ASN A 602 -1.47 5.02 -21.01
CA ASN A 602 -1.18 5.60 -19.72
C ASN A 602 -0.42 6.92 -19.94
N ARG A 603 -0.17 7.68 -18.86
CA ARG A 603 0.55 8.95 -18.95
C ARG A 603 1.90 8.87 -19.67
N GLN A 604 2.68 7.81 -19.45
CA GLN A 604 4.01 7.64 -20.07
C GLN A 604 3.87 7.43 -21.58
N LEU A 605 3.03 6.49 -22.00
CA LEU A 605 2.78 6.22 -23.42
C LEU A 605 2.20 7.44 -24.15
N VAL A 606 1.27 8.17 -23.54
CA VAL A 606 0.70 9.40 -24.13
C VAL A 606 1.80 10.44 -24.34
N SER A 607 2.63 10.69 -23.33
CA SER A 607 3.74 11.65 -23.43
C SER A 607 4.75 11.25 -24.50
N LEU A 608 5.13 9.97 -24.56
CA LEU A 608 6.11 9.49 -25.54
C LEU A 608 5.55 9.50 -26.97
N LEU A 609 4.33 9.03 -27.18
CA LEU A 609 3.70 9.06 -28.50
C LEU A 609 3.47 10.49 -29.01
N SER A 610 3.08 11.42 -28.12
CA SER A 610 2.99 12.85 -28.46
C SER A 610 4.36 13.40 -28.87
N THR A 611 5.42 13.08 -28.12
CA THR A 611 6.80 13.46 -28.44
C THR A 611 7.28 12.89 -29.79
N LEU A 612 6.81 11.70 -30.16
CA LEU A 612 7.10 11.05 -31.44
C LEU A 612 6.21 11.54 -32.60
N GLY A 613 5.42 12.60 -32.39
CA GLY A 613 4.66 13.30 -33.43
C GLY A 613 3.21 12.86 -33.58
N ILE A 614 2.66 12.04 -32.68
CA ILE A 614 1.21 11.78 -32.64
C ILE A 614 0.50 13.04 -32.12
N ARG A 615 -0.43 13.58 -32.91
CA ARG A 615 -1.16 14.80 -32.55
C ARG A 615 -2.00 14.59 -31.29
N ASP A 616 -1.97 15.54 -30.37
CA ASP A 616 -2.71 15.47 -29.09
C ASP A 616 -4.22 15.25 -29.27
N GLU A 617 -4.79 15.75 -30.38
CA GLU A 617 -6.20 15.54 -30.71
C GLU A 617 -6.58 14.06 -30.89
N VAL A 618 -5.64 13.19 -31.24
CA VAL A 618 -5.85 11.74 -31.28
C VAL A 618 -6.14 11.21 -29.88
N PHE A 619 -5.34 11.58 -28.88
CA PHE A 619 -5.54 11.14 -27.50
C PHE A 619 -6.82 11.71 -26.91
N LYS A 620 -7.12 12.99 -27.16
CA LYS A 620 -8.37 13.63 -26.72
C LYS A 620 -9.59 12.96 -27.34
N ARG A 621 -9.53 12.57 -28.61
CA ARG A 621 -10.62 11.83 -29.27
C ARG A 621 -10.80 10.45 -28.64
N LYS A 622 -9.74 9.66 -28.46
CA LYS A 622 -9.82 8.34 -27.80
C LYS A 622 -10.32 8.42 -26.36
N GLN A 623 -9.93 9.47 -25.63
CA GLN A 623 -10.46 9.74 -24.31
C GLN A 623 -11.97 10.01 -24.34
N ARG A 624 -12.45 10.84 -25.29
CA ARG A 624 -13.89 11.10 -25.48
C ARG A 624 -14.67 9.83 -25.83
N GLU A 625 -14.12 9.01 -26.73
CA GLU A 625 -14.70 7.69 -27.09
C GLU A 625 -14.81 6.78 -25.86
N ALA A 626 -13.76 6.67 -25.04
CA ALA A 626 -13.78 5.88 -23.81
C ALA A 626 -14.80 6.40 -22.78
N VAL A 627 -14.95 7.73 -22.64
CA VAL A 627 -15.96 8.33 -21.76
C VAL A 627 -17.38 8.06 -22.28
N ALA A 628 -17.60 8.12 -23.58
CA ALA A 628 -18.88 7.80 -24.20
C ALA A 628 -19.27 6.34 -23.93
N GLN A 629 -18.34 5.40 -24.14
CA GLN A 629 -18.56 3.98 -23.81
C GLN A 629 -18.93 3.77 -22.33
N LEU A 630 -18.25 4.48 -21.41
CA LEU A 630 -18.57 4.42 -19.98
C LEU A 630 -19.93 5.03 -19.62
N ASN A 631 -20.47 5.95 -20.42
CA ASN A 631 -21.82 6.47 -20.21
C ASN A 631 -22.88 5.48 -20.69
N GLU A 632 -22.63 4.78 -21.79
CA GLU A 632 -23.56 3.78 -22.35
C GLU A 632 -23.81 2.60 -21.40
N ILE A 633 -22.88 2.27 -20.50
CA ILE A 633 -23.09 1.18 -19.53
C ILE A 633 -24.25 1.44 -18.58
N LEU A 634 -24.65 2.71 -18.40
CA LEU A 634 -25.74 3.08 -17.49
C LEU A 634 -27.13 2.91 -18.12
N THR A 635 -27.21 2.70 -19.43
CA THR A 635 -28.47 2.66 -20.16
C THR A 635 -28.62 1.42 -21.04
N SER A 636 -27.52 0.84 -21.53
CA SER A 636 -27.53 -0.32 -22.41
C SER A 636 -27.07 -1.58 -21.67
N PRO A 637 -27.95 -2.58 -21.47
CA PRO A 637 -27.56 -3.85 -20.86
C PRO A 637 -26.42 -4.56 -21.59
N ALA A 638 -26.42 -4.52 -22.93
CA ALA A 638 -25.38 -5.13 -23.74
C ALA A 638 -24.01 -4.46 -23.54
N LYS A 639 -23.97 -3.12 -23.47
CA LYS A 639 -22.74 -2.36 -23.22
C LYS A 639 -22.25 -2.51 -21.78
N ALA A 640 -23.18 -2.60 -20.83
CA ALA A 640 -22.84 -2.93 -19.45
C ALA A 640 -22.18 -4.31 -19.37
N ALA A 641 -22.74 -5.32 -20.03
CA ALA A 641 -22.18 -6.67 -20.09
C ALA A 641 -20.78 -6.68 -20.73
N GLU A 642 -20.60 -6.03 -21.88
CA GLU A 642 -19.30 -5.88 -22.56
C GLU A 642 -18.26 -5.19 -21.65
N ALA A 643 -18.64 -4.12 -20.96
CA ALA A 643 -17.75 -3.42 -20.02
C ALA A 643 -17.39 -4.27 -18.79
N LEU A 644 -18.33 -5.08 -18.28
CA LEU A 644 -18.10 -6.05 -17.21
C LEU A 644 -17.16 -7.17 -17.64
N GLU A 645 -17.11 -7.51 -18.92
CA GLU A 645 -16.11 -8.45 -19.46
C GLU A 645 -14.69 -7.90 -19.40
N LEU A 646 -14.49 -6.59 -19.34
CA LEU A 646 -13.17 -5.95 -19.18
C LEU A 646 -12.73 -5.80 -17.71
N MET A 647 -13.60 -6.14 -16.76
CA MET A 647 -13.30 -6.07 -15.32
C MET A 647 -12.47 -7.26 -14.84
N ALA A 648 -11.93 -7.14 -13.62
CA ALA A 648 -11.40 -8.30 -12.92
C ALA A 648 -12.57 -9.22 -12.52
N PRO A 649 -12.44 -10.55 -12.70
CA PRO A 649 -13.44 -11.49 -12.22
C PRO A 649 -13.55 -11.38 -10.69
N GLY A 650 -14.77 -11.51 -10.17
CA GLY A 650 -15.08 -11.44 -8.75
C GLY A 650 -16.57 -11.65 -8.53
N GLU A 651 -16.96 -12.05 -7.33
CA GLU A 651 -18.36 -12.37 -6.98
C GLU A 651 -19.30 -11.21 -7.33
N ASN A 652 -18.93 -9.99 -6.95
CA ASN A 652 -19.71 -8.79 -7.28
C ASN A 652 -19.86 -8.60 -8.81
N THR A 653 -18.80 -8.79 -9.59
CA THR A 653 -18.87 -8.70 -11.06
C THR A 653 -19.78 -9.77 -11.65
N ASN A 654 -19.76 -10.99 -11.09
CA ASN A 654 -20.59 -12.11 -11.55
C ASN A 654 -22.07 -11.85 -11.25
N ILE A 655 -22.41 -11.39 -10.04
CA ILE A 655 -23.77 -11.02 -9.66
C ILE A 655 -24.33 -9.97 -10.64
N ILE A 656 -23.58 -8.90 -10.92
CA ILE A 656 -24.01 -7.86 -11.85
C ILE A 656 -24.24 -8.43 -13.26
N LYS A 657 -23.35 -9.31 -13.73
CA LYS A 657 -23.51 -9.97 -15.04
C LYS A 657 -24.77 -10.84 -15.08
N GLU A 658 -25.01 -11.64 -14.05
CA GLU A 658 -26.19 -12.50 -13.94
C GLU A 658 -27.47 -11.66 -13.92
N MET A 659 -27.48 -10.54 -13.20
CA MET A 659 -28.61 -9.59 -13.23
C MET A 659 -28.88 -9.08 -14.65
N LEU A 660 -27.85 -8.67 -15.39
CA LEU A 660 -28.03 -8.25 -16.79
C LEU A 660 -28.55 -9.39 -17.68
N MET A 661 -28.04 -10.62 -17.49
CA MET A 661 -28.48 -11.80 -18.24
C MET A 661 -29.93 -12.19 -17.93
N CYS A 662 -30.39 -11.97 -16.71
CA CYS A 662 -31.77 -12.14 -16.29
C CYS A 662 -32.71 -11.01 -16.77
N GLY A 663 -32.20 -10.04 -17.54
CA GLY A 663 -33.00 -8.96 -18.13
C GLY A 663 -33.21 -7.75 -17.23
N TYR A 664 -32.52 -7.65 -16.09
CA TYR A 664 -32.55 -6.43 -15.27
C TYR A 664 -31.94 -5.26 -16.04
N LYS A 665 -32.60 -4.10 -15.99
CA LYS A 665 -32.15 -2.91 -16.71
C LYS A 665 -31.25 -2.03 -15.84
N PRO A 666 -30.11 -1.55 -16.36
CA PRO A 666 -29.17 -0.66 -15.65
C PRO A 666 -29.79 0.59 -15.01
N ASP A 667 -30.86 1.12 -15.58
CA ASP A 667 -31.53 2.35 -15.17
C ASP A 667 -32.79 2.12 -14.32
N ALA A 668 -33.24 0.87 -14.17
CA ALA A 668 -34.47 0.53 -13.46
C ALA A 668 -34.24 -0.17 -12.12
N GLU A 669 -33.20 -1.00 -12.00
CA GLU A 669 -32.91 -1.73 -10.75
C GLU A 669 -31.91 -0.93 -9.89
N PRO A 670 -32.28 -0.47 -8.67
CA PRO A 670 -31.46 0.43 -7.87
C PRO A 670 -30.06 -0.10 -7.54
N PHE A 671 -29.90 -1.38 -7.20
CA PHE A 671 -28.62 -1.96 -6.82
C PHE A 671 -27.66 -2.01 -8.02
N LEU A 672 -28.14 -2.49 -9.17
CA LEU A 672 -27.43 -2.54 -10.45
C LEU A 672 -27.03 -1.14 -10.90
N SER A 673 -27.96 -0.18 -10.86
CA SER A 673 -27.71 1.21 -11.22
C SER A 673 -26.61 1.82 -10.36
N MET A 674 -26.70 1.68 -9.03
CA MET A 674 -25.71 2.22 -8.09
C MET A 674 -24.33 1.60 -8.31
N THR A 675 -24.29 0.29 -8.54
CA THR A 675 -23.05 -0.44 -8.76
C THR A 675 -22.38 -0.05 -10.08
N LEU A 676 -23.14 0.07 -11.17
CA LEU A 676 -22.64 0.53 -12.46
C LEU A 676 -22.18 2.00 -12.40
N GLN A 677 -22.88 2.86 -11.65
CA GLN A 677 -22.45 4.25 -11.42
C GLN A 677 -21.14 4.33 -10.64
N THR A 678 -20.97 3.50 -9.61
CA THR A 678 -19.72 3.41 -8.85
C THR A 678 -18.59 2.91 -9.73
N PHE A 679 -18.84 1.87 -10.54
CA PHE A 679 -17.87 1.38 -11.50
C PHE A 679 -17.47 2.48 -12.51
N ARG A 680 -18.45 3.20 -13.09
CA ARG A 680 -18.20 4.33 -13.99
C ARG A 680 -17.36 5.39 -13.31
N ALA A 681 -17.72 5.80 -12.10
CA ALA A 681 -16.97 6.80 -11.34
C ALA A 681 -15.52 6.36 -11.09
N PHE A 682 -15.30 5.08 -10.76
CA PHE A 682 -13.97 4.51 -10.61
C PHE A 682 -13.15 4.55 -11.92
N LYS A 683 -13.75 4.20 -13.05
CA LYS A 683 -13.06 4.26 -14.36
C LYS A 683 -12.79 5.68 -14.83
N LEU A 684 -13.71 6.61 -14.62
CA LEU A 684 -13.50 8.03 -14.88
C LEU A 684 -12.36 8.58 -14.01
N GLN A 685 -12.27 8.14 -12.75
CA GLN A 685 -11.16 8.48 -11.87
C GLN A 685 -9.82 7.97 -12.38
N ASP A 686 -9.75 6.74 -12.89
CA ASP A 686 -8.55 6.17 -13.52
C ASP A 686 -8.14 6.95 -14.79
N ILE A 687 -9.10 7.36 -15.63
CA ILE A 687 -8.83 8.22 -16.79
C ILE A 687 -8.27 9.57 -16.33
N ARG A 688 -8.90 10.21 -15.33
CA ARG A 688 -8.48 11.52 -14.79
C ARG A 688 -7.09 11.48 -14.17
N THR A 689 -6.81 10.46 -13.36
CA THR A 689 -5.59 10.40 -12.53
C THR A 689 -4.45 9.64 -13.18
N LYS A 690 -4.69 8.77 -14.15
CA LYS A 690 -3.66 7.91 -14.77
C LYS A 690 -3.65 7.94 -16.29
N ALA A 691 -4.56 8.70 -16.92
CA ALA A 691 -4.78 8.67 -18.36
C ALA A 691 -4.99 7.23 -18.89
N ARG A 692 -5.67 6.39 -18.10
CA ARG A 692 -5.92 4.98 -18.41
C ARG A 692 -7.01 4.83 -19.49
N ILE A 693 -6.67 5.13 -20.73
CA ILE A 693 -7.60 5.16 -21.88
C ILE A 693 -7.56 3.81 -22.60
N PHE A 694 -8.71 3.13 -22.70
CA PHE A 694 -8.79 1.83 -23.37
C PHE A 694 -8.52 1.95 -24.88
N VAL A 695 -7.76 1.01 -25.44
CA VAL A 695 -7.45 0.95 -26.89
C VAL A 695 -7.88 -0.41 -27.44
N PRO A 696 -8.98 -0.49 -28.21
CA PRO A 696 -9.49 -1.75 -28.74
C PRO A 696 -8.51 -2.47 -29.68
N SER A 697 -7.79 -1.72 -30.51
CA SER A 697 -6.79 -2.23 -31.47
C SER A 697 -5.40 -2.40 -30.85
N ALA A 698 -5.37 -2.82 -29.58
CA ALA A 698 -4.14 -3.09 -28.85
C ALA A 698 -4.34 -4.20 -27.80
N ARG A 699 -3.27 -4.90 -27.47
CA ARG A 699 -3.24 -5.92 -26.40
C ARG A 699 -2.02 -5.75 -25.53
N SER A 700 -2.17 -6.11 -24.26
CA SER A 700 -1.04 -6.34 -23.37
C SER A 700 -0.62 -7.79 -23.52
N MET A 701 0.59 -8.05 -24.01
CA MET A 701 1.01 -9.39 -24.44
C MET A 701 2.31 -9.79 -23.77
N MET A 702 2.40 -11.07 -23.36
CA MET A 702 3.66 -11.63 -22.87
C MET A 702 4.68 -11.72 -24.02
N GLY A 703 5.93 -11.34 -23.77
CA GLY A 703 7.00 -11.51 -24.74
C GLY A 703 7.40 -12.96 -24.92
N CYS A 704 7.62 -13.38 -26.17
CA CYS A 704 8.09 -14.70 -26.55
C CYS A 704 9.17 -14.60 -27.63
N LEU A 705 9.90 -15.70 -27.84
CA LEU A 705 10.98 -15.79 -28.83
C LEU A 705 10.57 -16.71 -29.98
N ASP A 706 10.92 -16.32 -31.20
CA ASP A 706 10.78 -17.17 -32.38
C ASP A 706 11.89 -18.23 -32.42
N GLU A 707 11.59 -19.42 -31.86
CA GLU A 707 12.47 -20.59 -31.91
C GLU A 707 12.62 -21.17 -33.33
N THR A 708 11.71 -20.84 -34.27
CA THR A 708 11.76 -21.33 -35.66
C THR A 708 12.76 -20.57 -36.53
N ARG A 709 13.26 -19.42 -36.04
CA ARG A 709 14.20 -18.54 -36.75
C ARG A 709 13.65 -18.05 -38.10
N THR A 710 12.35 -17.83 -38.19
CA THR A 710 11.66 -17.36 -39.40
C THR A 710 11.60 -15.84 -39.45
N LEU A 711 11.34 -15.16 -38.33
CA LEU A 711 11.23 -13.71 -38.26
C LEU A 711 12.57 -13.02 -38.52
N GLU A 712 12.57 -11.95 -39.32
CA GLU A 712 13.73 -11.07 -39.50
C GLU A 712 13.76 -9.92 -38.47
N TYR A 713 14.90 -9.25 -38.37
CA TYR A 713 15.02 -8.08 -37.51
C TYR A 713 14.09 -6.95 -37.97
N GLY A 714 13.28 -6.41 -37.06
CA GLY A 714 12.21 -5.45 -37.36
C GLY A 714 10.82 -6.09 -37.51
N GLU A 715 10.73 -7.43 -37.51
CA GLU A 715 9.48 -8.17 -37.64
C GLU A 715 9.04 -8.77 -36.30
N VAL A 716 7.73 -8.99 -36.15
CA VAL A 716 7.12 -9.71 -35.01
C VAL A 716 5.97 -10.60 -35.52
N PHE A 717 5.62 -11.63 -34.76
CA PHE A 717 4.36 -12.36 -34.95
C PHE A 717 3.40 -12.06 -33.81
N VAL A 718 2.15 -11.76 -34.15
CA VAL A 718 1.10 -11.37 -33.20
C VAL A 718 -0.22 -12.02 -33.60
N GLN A 719 -0.69 -12.93 -32.74
CA GLN A 719 -2.00 -13.56 -32.84
C GLN A 719 -2.71 -13.45 -31.48
N TYR A 720 -3.98 -13.07 -31.49
CA TYR A 720 -4.77 -12.87 -30.27
C TYR A 720 -6.11 -13.56 -30.32
N SER A 721 -6.62 -13.93 -29.15
CA SER A 721 -7.95 -14.50 -28.99
C SER A 721 -9.05 -13.41 -28.95
N GLY A 722 -10.21 -13.71 -29.51
CA GLY A 722 -11.40 -12.85 -29.38
C GLY A 722 -11.92 -12.78 -27.93
N ALA A 723 -12.63 -11.70 -27.58
CA ALA A 723 -13.16 -11.46 -26.23
C ALA A 723 -14.03 -12.61 -25.70
N GLY A 724 -14.72 -13.35 -26.59
CA GLY A 724 -15.57 -14.50 -26.25
C GLY A 724 -14.84 -15.65 -25.55
N ARG A 725 -13.49 -15.76 -25.61
CA ARG A 725 -12.75 -16.76 -24.83
C ARG A 725 -12.84 -16.57 -23.31
N ARG A 726 -13.17 -15.37 -22.81
CA ARG A 726 -13.35 -15.13 -21.36
C ARG A 726 -14.59 -15.83 -20.77
N GLN A 727 -15.63 -16.10 -21.55
CA GLN A 727 -16.87 -16.72 -21.06
C GLN A 727 -16.71 -18.19 -20.65
N SER A 728 -15.59 -18.83 -21.02
CA SER A 728 -15.39 -20.28 -20.82
C SER A 728 -14.72 -20.69 -19.51
N LEU A 729 -14.28 -19.74 -18.67
CA LEU A 729 -13.54 -20.03 -17.43
C LEU A 729 -14.41 -20.09 -16.16
N VAL A 730 -15.73 -19.91 -16.28
CA VAL A 730 -16.70 -20.06 -15.17
C VAL A 730 -17.90 -20.83 -15.72
N GLY A 731 -18.27 -21.93 -15.04
CA GLY A 731 -19.19 -22.96 -15.54
C GLY A 731 -20.65 -22.51 -15.75
N ALA A 732 -20.92 -21.80 -16.84
CA ALA A 732 -22.27 -21.60 -17.37
C ALA A 732 -22.63 -22.71 -18.40
N PRO A 733 -23.87 -23.22 -18.39
CA PRO A 733 -24.30 -24.30 -19.25
C PRO A 733 -24.54 -23.84 -20.70
N HIS A 734 -24.50 -24.84 -21.58
CA HIS A 734 -24.50 -24.78 -23.04
C HIS A 734 -25.47 -23.79 -23.69
N SER A 735 -24.93 -22.90 -24.52
CA SER A 735 -25.61 -22.45 -25.74
C SER A 735 -24.59 -22.13 -26.85
N ASN A 736 -24.73 -22.87 -27.94
CA ASN A 736 -24.26 -22.69 -29.33
C ASN A 736 -22.89 -22.05 -29.61
N GLU A 737 -21.95 -22.92 -30.01
CA GLU A 737 -20.86 -22.71 -31.00
C GLU A 737 -20.48 -21.25 -31.35
N THR A 738 -19.93 -20.50 -30.39
CA THR A 738 -19.07 -19.36 -30.75
C THR A 738 -17.74 -19.94 -31.23
N LYS A 739 -17.56 -20.01 -32.56
CA LYS A 739 -16.28 -20.39 -33.19
C LYS A 739 -15.10 -19.70 -32.50
N ASP A 740 -14.12 -20.49 -32.09
CA ASP A 740 -12.83 -20.05 -31.55
C ASP A 740 -12.05 -19.23 -32.60
N CYS A 741 -12.38 -17.95 -32.75
CA CYS A 741 -11.68 -17.07 -33.70
C CYS A 741 -10.43 -16.49 -33.05
N ASN A 742 -9.27 -17.03 -33.42
CA ASN A 742 -7.98 -16.35 -33.30
C ASN A 742 -7.82 -15.36 -34.47
N TYR A 743 -7.24 -14.20 -34.20
CA TYR A 743 -6.99 -13.16 -35.20
C TYR A 743 -5.49 -12.90 -35.32
N ILE A 744 -4.99 -12.88 -36.55
CA ILE A 744 -3.59 -12.58 -36.86
C ILE A 744 -3.50 -11.10 -37.25
N VAL A 745 -2.53 -10.40 -36.65
CA VAL A 745 -2.25 -9.00 -36.97
C VAL A 745 -1.17 -8.94 -38.05
N THR A 746 -1.40 -8.13 -39.08
CA THR A 746 -0.41 -7.85 -40.12
C THR A 746 -0.22 -6.35 -40.30
N GLY A 747 0.98 -5.93 -40.73
CA GLY A 747 1.31 -4.52 -40.96
C GLY A 747 2.08 -3.88 -39.81
N LYS A 748 2.10 -2.54 -39.74
CA LYS A 748 2.87 -1.82 -38.72
C LYS A 748 2.21 -1.95 -37.34
N VAL A 749 3.04 -2.17 -36.33
CA VAL A 749 2.63 -2.23 -34.92
C VAL A 749 3.57 -1.40 -34.06
N VAL A 750 3.02 -0.79 -33.02
CA VAL A 750 3.79 -0.18 -31.94
C VAL A 750 3.98 -1.18 -30.81
N VAL A 751 5.22 -1.37 -30.39
CA VAL A 751 5.60 -2.19 -29.26
C VAL A 751 6.34 -1.33 -28.24
N ALA A 752 5.94 -1.41 -26.98
CA ALA A 752 6.61 -0.74 -25.86
C ALA A 752 6.44 -1.55 -24.57
N LYS A 753 7.37 -1.40 -23.61
CA LYS A 753 7.27 -2.02 -22.29
C LYS A 753 7.14 -0.93 -21.22
N ASN A 754 6.14 -1.03 -20.34
CA ASN A 754 6.00 -0.10 -19.23
C ASN A 754 6.77 -0.58 -17.99
N PRO A 755 7.44 0.31 -17.22
CA PRO A 755 7.54 1.75 -17.47
C PRO A 755 8.47 2.09 -18.63
N CYS A 756 8.07 3.05 -19.47
CA CYS A 756 8.86 3.57 -20.58
C CYS A 756 9.10 5.07 -20.39
N LEU A 757 10.33 5.52 -20.61
CA LEU A 757 10.76 6.88 -20.25
C LEU A 757 11.52 7.59 -21.38
N HIS A 758 12.11 6.84 -22.31
CA HIS A 758 12.85 7.39 -23.43
C HIS A 758 12.03 7.24 -24.74
N PRO A 759 12.03 8.22 -25.67
CA PRO A 759 11.30 8.10 -26.94
C PRO A 759 11.68 6.86 -27.77
N GLY A 760 12.93 6.40 -27.65
CA GLY A 760 13.42 5.17 -28.29
C GLY A 760 12.86 3.85 -27.72
N ASP A 761 12.14 3.90 -26.59
CA ASP A 761 11.51 2.73 -25.96
C ASP A 761 10.26 2.27 -26.70
N VAL A 762 9.71 3.16 -27.54
CA VAL A 762 8.56 2.90 -28.39
C VAL A 762 9.08 2.47 -29.75
N ARG A 763 8.88 1.20 -30.08
CA ARG A 763 9.35 0.60 -31.34
C ARG A 763 8.19 0.43 -32.31
N VAL A 764 8.40 0.87 -33.55
CA VAL A 764 7.52 0.55 -34.68
C VAL A 764 8.10 -0.65 -35.42
N LEU A 765 7.42 -1.78 -35.34
CA LEU A 765 7.80 -3.06 -35.94
C LEU A 765 6.77 -3.48 -36.99
N ARG A 766 7.08 -4.52 -37.77
CA ARG A 766 6.14 -5.10 -38.75
C ARG A 766 5.62 -6.45 -38.25
N ALA A 767 4.33 -6.52 -37.96
CA ALA A 767 3.66 -7.80 -37.74
C ALA A 767 3.50 -8.53 -39.08
N ILE A 768 3.95 -9.79 -39.12
CA ILE A 768 3.86 -10.66 -40.30
C ILE A 768 3.17 -11.96 -39.95
N ASP A 769 2.45 -12.53 -40.91
CA ASP A 769 1.84 -13.85 -40.77
C ASP A 769 2.88 -14.95 -41.03
N VAL A 770 3.04 -15.85 -40.07
CA VAL A 770 4.02 -16.95 -40.10
C VAL A 770 3.30 -18.24 -39.72
N PRO A 771 3.01 -19.14 -40.68
CA PRO A 771 2.27 -20.38 -40.41
C PRO A 771 2.87 -21.27 -39.32
N SER A 772 4.20 -21.35 -39.24
CA SER A 772 4.88 -22.12 -38.20
C SER A 772 4.68 -21.57 -36.78
N LEU A 773 4.21 -20.32 -36.63
CA LEU A 773 3.97 -19.65 -35.34
C LEU A 773 2.49 -19.57 -34.96
N HIS A 774 1.55 -20.13 -35.75
CA HIS A 774 0.09 -20.07 -35.47
C HIS A 774 -0.34 -20.68 -34.13
N HIS A 775 0.51 -21.52 -33.53
CA HIS A 775 0.32 -22.08 -32.19
C HIS A 775 0.54 -21.05 -31.06
N MET A 776 1.16 -19.90 -31.36
CA MET A 776 1.47 -18.83 -30.42
C MET A 776 0.30 -17.83 -30.36
N VAL A 777 -0.43 -17.79 -29.24
CA VAL A 777 -1.64 -16.99 -29.06
C VAL A 777 -1.57 -16.18 -27.77
N ASP A 778 -2.02 -14.93 -27.85
CA ASP A 778 -2.02 -13.96 -26.74
C ASP A 778 -0.61 -13.64 -26.19
N CYS A 779 0.39 -13.73 -27.07
CA CYS A 779 1.77 -13.31 -26.84
C CYS A 779 2.31 -12.58 -28.09
N VAL A 780 3.38 -11.82 -27.90
CA VAL A 780 4.13 -11.20 -29.00
C VAL A 780 5.44 -11.96 -29.17
N VAL A 781 5.68 -12.46 -30.38
CA VAL A 781 6.85 -13.26 -30.69
C VAL A 781 7.89 -12.39 -31.39
N PHE A 782 9.07 -12.31 -30.78
CA PHE A 782 10.20 -11.52 -31.25
C PHE A 782 11.22 -12.38 -32.03
N PRO A 783 11.96 -11.78 -32.98
CA PRO A 783 12.97 -12.47 -33.75
C PRO A 783 14.20 -12.76 -32.90
N GLN A 784 14.83 -13.90 -33.15
CA GLN A 784 16.16 -14.22 -32.61
C GLN A 784 17.30 -13.71 -33.51
N LYS A 785 17.00 -12.91 -34.53
CA LYS A 785 17.97 -12.33 -35.48
C LYS A 785 18.07 -10.82 -35.29
N GLY A 786 19.24 -10.27 -35.62
CA GLY A 786 19.43 -8.83 -35.73
C GLY A 786 20.63 -8.31 -34.95
N LYS A 787 20.68 -6.98 -34.81
CA LYS A 787 21.80 -6.28 -34.16
C LYS A 787 21.59 -6.08 -32.65
N ARG A 788 20.34 -6.10 -32.19
CA ARG A 788 19.96 -5.88 -30.79
C ARG A 788 18.56 -6.48 -30.57
N PRO A 789 18.26 -7.18 -29.47
CA PRO A 789 16.93 -7.73 -29.22
C PRO A 789 15.88 -6.63 -29.07
N HIS A 790 14.73 -6.75 -29.76
CA HIS A 790 13.61 -5.80 -29.61
C HIS A 790 13.10 -5.67 -28.15
N PRO A 791 13.05 -6.74 -27.33
CA PRO A 791 12.85 -6.62 -25.89
C PRO A 791 13.79 -5.59 -25.24
N ASN A 792 15.09 -5.72 -25.46
CA ASN A 792 16.09 -4.83 -24.87
C ASN A 792 15.95 -3.38 -25.39
N GLU A 793 15.51 -3.19 -26.63
CA GLU A 793 15.21 -1.87 -27.18
C GLU A 793 13.99 -1.22 -26.50
N CYS A 794 13.08 -2.01 -25.95
CA CYS A 794 11.90 -1.55 -25.22
C CYS A 794 12.20 -1.45 -23.72
N SER A 795 12.82 -0.35 -23.30
CA SER A 795 13.12 -0.08 -21.88
C SER A 795 14.02 -1.12 -21.19
N GLY A 796 14.98 -1.69 -21.92
CA GLY A 796 15.95 -2.65 -21.38
C GLY A 796 15.30 -3.97 -20.96
N SER A 797 14.14 -4.30 -21.53
CA SER A 797 13.33 -5.47 -21.17
C SER A 797 13.98 -6.79 -21.61
N ASP A 798 13.57 -7.87 -20.94
CA ASP A 798 13.92 -9.25 -21.23
C ASP A 798 12.64 -10.08 -21.48
N LEU A 799 12.78 -11.41 -21.58
CA LEU A 799 11.65 -12.32 -21.80
C LEU A 799 11.32 -13.15 -20.54
N ASP A 800 11.58 -12.62 -19.34
CA ASP A 800 11.39 -13.34 -18.06
C ASP A 800 9.96 -13.25 -17.48
N GLY A 801 9.06 -12.62 -18.25
CA GLY A 801 7.64 -12.44 -17.96
C GLY A 801 7.13 -11.03 -18.20
N ASP A 802 7.93 -10.19 -18.87
CA ASP A 802 7.53 -8.84 -19.24
C ASP A 802 6.32 -8.83 -20.19
N ILE A 803 5.45 -7.84 -19.97
CA ILE A 803 4.21 -7.63 -20.72
C ILE A 803 4.36 -6.35 -21.56
N TYR A 804 4.16 -6.49 -22.86
CA TYR A 804 4.33 -5.44 -23.84
C TYR A 804 2.98 -4.83 -24.23
N PHE A 805 2.96 -3.50 -24.35
CA PHE A 805 1.93 -2.78 -25.10
C PHE A 805 2.15 -3.06 -26.59
N VAL A 806 1.22 -3.74 -27.24
CA VAL A 806 1.25 -4.05 -28.67
C VAL A 806 0.02 -3.43 -29.32
N CYS A 807 0.21 -2.46 -30.21
CA CYS A 807 -0.88 -1.65 -30.78
C CYS A 807 -0.77 -1.56 -32.30
N TRP A 808 -1.87 -1.84 -32.98
CA TRP A 808 -1.99 -1.76 -34.45
C TRP A 808 -3.01 -0.69 -34.90
N ASP A 809 -3.39 0.19 -33.98
CA ASP A 809 -4.20 1.37 -34.25
C ASP A 809 -3.41 2.38 -35.09
N GLN A 810 -3.85 2.61 -36.33
CA GLN A 810 -3.12 3.46 -37.28
C GLN A 810 -2.94 4.90 -36.80
N ASP A 811 -3.82 5.40 -35.93
CA ASP A 811 -3.70 6.75 -35.37
C ASP A 811 -2.62 6.86 -34.28
N LEU A 812 -2.15 5.73 -33.76
CA LEU A 812 -1.17 5.66 -32.67
C LEU A 812 0.21 5.18 -33.15
N ILE A 813 0.41 4.99 -34.47
CA ILE A 813 1.70 4.57 -35.03
C ILE A 813 2.53 5.81 -35.39
N PRO A 814 3.65 6.07 -34.71
CA PRO A 814 4.54 7.17 -35.07
C PRO A 814 5.13 6.99 -36.47
N LYS A 815 5.39 8.11 -37.15
CA LYS A 815 6.03 8.10 -38.47
C LYS A 815 7.55 7.89 -38.38
N GLU A 816 8.15 8.35 -37.30
CA GLU A 816 9.59 8.25 -37.04
C GLU A 816 9.85 7.50 -35.74
N MET A 817 10.98 6.79 -35.69
CA MET A 817 11.51 6.17 -34.48
C MET A 817 12.77 6.90 -34.03
N LYS A 818 13.00 6.99 -32.72
CA LYS A 818 14.28 7.40 -32.16
C LYS A 818 15.13 6.17 -31.81
N PRO A 819 16.47 6.29 -31.81
CA PRO A 819 17.34 5.21 -31.35
C PRO A 819 16.99 4.79 -29.92
N ALA A 820 17.04 3.48 -29.65
CA ALA A 820 16.86 2.95 -28.31
C ALA A 820 17.96 3.49 -27.38
N MET A 821 17.60 3.73 -26.11
CA MET A 821 18.56 4.14 -25.09
C MET A 821 19.60 3.04 -24.84
N ASP A 822 20.77 3.40 -24.33
CA ASP A 822 21.70 2.43 -23.78
C ASP A 822 21.21 1.97 -22.41
N TYR A 823 20.98 0.65 -22.29
CA TYR A 823 20.49 0.00 -21.09
C TYR A 823 21.57 -0.80 -20.36
N THR A 824 22.84 -0.52 -20.65
CA THR A 824 23.97 -1.11 -19.92
C THR A 824 23.87 -0.76 -18.44
N PRO A 825 23.69 -1.76 -17.55
CA PRO A 825 23.53 -1.49 -16.13
C PRO A 825 24.84 -1.02 -15.51
N ALA A 826 24.75 -0.17 -14.49
CA ALA A 826 25.91 0.15 -13.66
C ALA A 826 26.45 -1.13 -13.00
N PRO A 827 27.78 -1.23 -12.77
CA PRO A 827 28.36 -2.36 -12.05
C PRO A 827 27.69 -2.55 -10.69
N SER A 828 27.35 -3.78 -10.35
CA SER A 828 26.80 -4.06 -9.03
C SER A 828 27.87 -3.96 -7.95
N MET A 829 27.55 -3.29 -6.85
CA MET A 829 28.37 -3.30 -5.64
C MET A 829 28.27 -4.67 -4.98
N GLU A 830 29.39 -5.39 -4.89
CA GLU A 830 29.49 -6.70 -4.24
C GLU A 830 30.16 -6.55 -2.87
N LEU A 831 29.67 -7.32 -1.92
CA LEU A 831 30.28 -7.48 -0.60
C LEU A 831 31.46 -8.45 -0.69
N ASP A 832 32.42 -8.26 0.19
CA ASP A 832 33.55 -9.16 0.40
C ASP A 832 33.20 -10.41 1.25
N HIS A 833 31.99 -10.46 1.80
CA HIS A 833 31.49 -11.54 2.66
C HIS A 833 30.10 -12.04 2.25
N ASP A 834 29.62 -13.12 2.87
CA ASP A 834 28.24 -13.62 2.66
C ASP A 834 27.21 -12.63 3.24
N VAL A 835 26.11 -12.41 2.50
CA VAL A 835 25.03 -11.53 2.95
C VAL A 835 24.43 -12.06 4.26
N THR A 836 24.35 -11.17 5.26
CA THR A 836 23.81 -11.47 6.60
C THR A 836 22.33 -11.11 6.72
N ILE A 837 21.64 -11.68 7.71
CA ILE A 837 20.23 -11.37 7.99
C ILE A 837 20.07 -9.92 8.48
N GLU A 838 21.04 -9.40 9.22
CA GLU A 838 21.08 -8.03 9.69
C GLU A 838 21.16 -7.01 8.53
N GLU A 839 21.87 -7.34 7.45
CA GLU A 839 21.91 -6.54 6.23
C GLU A 839 20.58 -6.58 5.48
N LEU A 840 19.87 -7.72 5.49
CA LEU A 840 18.51 -7.79 4.95
C LEU A 840 17.52 -6.95 5.76
N HIS A 841 17.67 -6.92 7.09
CA HIS A 841 16.84 -6.05 7.94
C HIS A 841 17.06 -4.57 7.62
N LYS A 842 18.33 -4.15 7.47
CA LYS A 842 18.66 -2.76 7.08
C LYS A 842 18.13 -2.45 5.67
N TYR A 843 18.40 -3.32 4.70
CA TYR A 843 17.94 -3.14 3.32
C TYR A 843 16.41 -3.06 3.19
N PHE A 844 15.65 -3.72 4.07
CA PHE A 844 14.20 -3.59 4.10
C PHE A 844 13.73 -2.27 4.70
N ALA A 845 14.42 -1.78 5.74
CA ALA A 845 14.06 -0.55 6.44
C ALA A 845 14.49 0.71 5.68
N ASP A 846 15.52 0.61 4.84
CA ASP A 846 16.01 1.64 3.91
C ASP A 846 15.09 1.84 2.71
#